data_AF-A0A327KSU3-F1
#
_entry.id   AF-A0A327KSU3-F1
#
_cell.length_a   1.000
_cell.length_b   1.000
_cell.length_c   1.000
_cell.angle_alpha   90.00
_cell.angle_beta   90.00
_cell.angle_gamma   90.00
#
_symmetry.space_group_name_H-M   'P 1'
#
loop_
_entity.id
_entity.type
_entity.pdbx_description
1 polymer ?
#
loop_
_entity_poly.entity_id
_entity_poly.type
_entity_poly.pdbx_seq_one_letter_code
_entity_poly.pdbx_strand_id
1 'polypeptide(L)'
;MAKTSKASRRPVATAKGGRAAAGPARATAAKPAKPAGKPLAGKAAKVTASAKPAAKVAAARRAVPAAKSAKPAVKATKLTRSSTKAATKPATKPIKSPARKPATKPAARATKPAAKPAARVAKPSGAKPPVKAPTPVAVKGKWVYTFGNGTAEGASGMKNLLGGKGANLAEMAGLGLPVPPGFTISTEVCTYYYQNNRTYPKTLKPQVEAALAHIAKIVGKDFGDKTDPLLVSVRSGARASMPGMMDTVLNLGLNDETVEALAKQAGDRRFAFDSYRRFITMYSNVVLDVGYHNFEELLDEHKDEHGYKLDTDLTAEDWEKLIVRYKERVIRETGKPFPQDPHEQLWGAIGAVFGSWMNQRAITYRRLNGVPESWGTAVNVQAMVFGNLGETSATGVAFSRNPSTGERKLYGEFLINAQGEDVVAGIRTPQEITEAARIASGSDKPSLEKAMPEPFKELVKYYTKLEKHYRDMQDMEFTVERGRLWMLQTRNGKRTAKAALKIAVDLANEGVISRNEAVLRIEPNSLDQLLHPTIDPKAERKMIATGLPASPGAAAGEIVFNSDEAELLKSQNRKVILVRVETSPEDIHGMHAAEGILTTRGGMTSHAAVVARGMGKPCVAGAGSIRVDYAAGTMTASGQVFKKGDVITIDGSTGHVLAGRVPMQEPTLSDDFATLMAWADKARKLKVRTNADTPNDAKVAIKFGAEGIGLCRTEHMFFEGDRIRAVREMILADDEQSRRNALAKLLPMQRGDFAQIFEVMKGKPVTIRLLDPPLHEFLPHTEQEIAEVATAMGADPRKLADRAKELSEFNPMLGFRGCRLAVVYPEIAEMQARAIFEAAVDAAKKTGEPVVPEVMVPLIASKAELDLVKGRIDAMAQAVMKESGTRFKYQVGTMIELPRAALRAGEIAESAEFFSFGTNDLTQTTFGISRDDAATFIGTYTAKNIFPNDPFVSVDQEGVGELMQIATERGRAVREKLKTGICGEHGGDPASVMFCAKLGLDYVSCSPFRVPIARLAAAQAALGGGSSGTV
;
A
#
# COMPACT_ATOMS: atom_id res chain seq x y z
N MET A 1 -36.85 42.30 -30.69
CA MET A 1 -37.19 43.73 -30.54
C MET A 1 -36.75 44.22 -29.15
N ALA A 2 -36.83 45.53 -28.89
CA ALA A 2 -36.33 46.24 -27.69
C ALA A 2 -34.80 46.40 -27.56
N LYS A 3 -34.33 47.63 -27.83
CA LYS A 3 -33.06 48.31 -27.43
C LYS A 3 -31.73 47.59 -27.76
N THR A 4 -30.87 48.01 -28.73
CA THR A 4 -30.22 49.31 -29.09
C THR A 4 -29.25 49.85 -28.02
N SER A 5 -28.02 50.29 -28.31
CA SER A 5 -27.30 50.53 -29.59
C SER A 5 -25.76 50.73 -29.43
N LYS A 6 -25.02 50.75 -30.55
CA LYS A 6 -23.81 51.54 -30.97
C LYS A 6 -22.93 52.28 -29.90
N ALA A 7 -21.65 52.63 -30.12
CA ALA A 7 -20.51 52.18 -30.96
C ALA A 7 -19.34 53.22 -30.87
N SER A 8 -18.08 52.77 -31.07
CA SER A 8 -16.92 53.53 -31.63
C SER A 8 -16.07 54.54 -30.80
N ARG A 9 -14.73 54.39 -30.96
CA ARG A 9 -13.62 55.40 -31.10
C ARG A 9 -13.29 56.46 -30.00
N ARG A 10 -12.05 56.35 -29.45
CA ARG A 10 -10.84 57.26 -29.54
C ARG A 10 -11.02 58.77 -29.90
N PRO A 11 -10.07 59.71 -29.61
CA PRO A 11 -8.77 59.66 -28.86
C PRO A 11 -8.43 60.98 -28.06
N VAL A 12 -7.14 61.43 -28.05
CA VAL A 12 -6.54 62.70 -27.52
C VAL A 12 -6.24 62.65 -26.00
N ALA A 13 -5.08 63.06 -25.44
CA ALA A 13 -4.14 64.13 -25.81
C ALA A 13 -2.62 63.79 -25.97
N THR A 14 -1.72 64.44 -25.20
CA THR A 14 -0.36 64.88 -25.61
C THR A 14 0.68 64.79 -24.44
N ALA A 15 1.98 65.14 -24.50
CA ALA A 15 2.74 66.06 -25.37
C ALA A 15 4.29 65.78 -25.45
N LYS A 16 5.06 66.83 -25.79
CA LYS A 16 6.53 67.08 -25.83
C LYS A 16 7.39 66.28 -24.82
N GLY A 17 8.65 65.88 -25.09
CA GLY A 17 9.47 65.96 -26.32
C GLY A 17 10.98 66.10 -26.02
N GLY A 18 11.89 65.66 -26.92
CA GLY A 18 13.36 65.89 -26.78
C GLY A 18 14.27 64.94 -27.58
N ARG A 19 15.44 65.44 -28.01
CA ARG A 19 16.59 64.66 -28.57
C ARG A 19 17.51 64.21 -27.41
N ALA A 20 18.58 63.41 -27.54
CA ALA A 20 19.37 62.92 -28.68
C ALA A 20 20.02 61.55 -28.37
N ALA A 21 20.88 61.02 -29.25
CA ALA A 21 21.63 59.79 -29.06
C ALA A 21 23.16 60.03 -29.00
N ALA A 22 23.88 59.24 -28.20
CA ALA A 22 25.33 59.01 -28.27
C ALA A 22 25.74 57.77 -27.45
N GLY A 23 26.92 57.21 -27.73
CA GLY A 23 27.49 56.05 -27.03
C GLY A 23 28.70 56.38 -26.12
N PRO A 24 29.80 55.60 -26.13
CA PRO A 24 30.29 55.01 -24.87
C PRO A 24 31.80 55.19 -24.59
N ALA A 25 32.29 54.43 -23.58
CA ALA A 25 33.71 54.23 -23.18
C ALA A 25 34.31 55.35 -22.29
N ARG A 26 35.49 55.23 -21.64
CA ARG A 26 36.58 54.22 -21.73
C ARG A 26 37.54 54.31 -20.52
N ALA A 27 38.06 53.16 -20.01
CA ALA A 27 39.41 52.90 -19.42
C ALA A 27 40.03 53.88 -18.35
N THR A 28 41.20 53.70 -17.72
CA THR A 28 42.29 52.67 -17.69
C THR A 28 42.97 52.65 -16.30
N ALA A 29 43.94 51.75 -16.04
CA ALA A 29 44.61 51.56 -14.74
C ALA A 29 46.02 52.19 -14.60
N ALA A 30 46.52 52.36 -13.37
CA ALA A 30 47.93 52.64 -13.02
C ALA A 30 48.34 52.17 -11.59
N LYS A 31 49.63 52.27 -11.26
CA LYS A 31 50.41 51.75 -10.08
C LYS A 31 51.24 52.91 -9.46
N PRO A 32 52.13 52.79 -8.43
CA PRO A 32 52.35 51.78 -7.35
C PRO A 32 52.76 52.34 -5.92
N ALA A 33 53.02 51.41 -4.96
CA ALA A 33 54.08 51.41 -3.90
C ALA A 33 54.10 52.29 -2.60
N LYS A 34 54.10 51.59 -1.42
CA LYS A 34 55.04 51.60 -0.21
C LYS A 34 55.51 52.94 0.46
N PRO A 35 56.12 52.97 1.71
CA PRO A 35 56.69 51.89 2.56
C PRO A 35 56.44 51.92 4.12
N ALA A 36 56.92 50.87 4.83
CA ALA A 36 57.47 50.76 6.22
C ALA A 36 56.73 51.32 7.49
N GLY A 37 56.86 50.73 8.71
CA GLY A 37 57.40 49.41 9.13
C GLY A 37 57.94 49.31 10.59
N LYS A 38 58.19 48.06 11.06
CA LYS A 38 59.03 47.62 12.24
C LYS A 38 58.49 47.76 13.70
N PRO A 39 59.03 47.06 14.73
CA PRO A 39 59.61 45.67 14.77
C PRO A 39 59.46 44.86 16.11
N LEU A 40 60.07 43.65 16.16
CA LEU A 40 60.46 42.81 17.35
C LEU A 40 59.34 42.08 18.13
N ALA A 41 59.50 40.84 18.64
CA ALA A 41 60.52 39.77 18.50
C ALA A 41 59.92 38.41 18.99
N GLY A 42 60.45 37.20 18.73
CA GLY A 42 61.53 36.78 17.80
C GLY A 42 62.08 35.36 18.08
N LYS A 43 62.35 34.57 17.00
CA LYS A 43 63.09 33.26 16.95
C LYS A 43 62.37 32.01 17.56
N ALA A 44 62.53 30.78 17.02
CA ALA A 44 63.06 30.31 15.72
C ALA A 44 62.64 28.85 15.35
N ALA A 45 62.59 28.57 14.03
CA ALA A 45 63.05 27.40 13.24
C ALA A 45 63.43 26.04 13.91
N LYS A 46 63.33 24.85 13.27
CA LYS A 46 62.90 24.44 11.90
C LYS A 46 62.65 22.90 11.80
N VAL A 47 61.81 22.48 10.84
CA VAL A 47 61.65 21.18 10.10
C VAL A 47 62.25 19.85 10.68
N THR A 48 61.44 18.78 10.76
CA THR A 48 61.60 17.46 10.07
C THR A 48 60.49 16.46 10.46
N ALA A 49 60.50 15.24 9.92
CA ALA A 49 59.33 14.36 9.79
C ALA A 49 59.40 13.03 10.56
N SER A 50 58.20 12.44 10.73
CA SER A 50 57.91 10.99 10.84
C SER A 50 58.37 10.16 12.06
N ALA A 51 57.49 9.22 12.44
CA ALA A 51 57.69 8.00 13.22
C ALA A 51 57.88 8.04 14.76
N LYS A 52 57.32 6.98 15.37
CA LYS A 52 57.44 6.49 16.77
C LYS A 52 58.83 5.82 16.98
N PRO A 53 59.36 5.56 18.22
CA PRO A 53 58.62 4.86 19.30
C PRO A 53 59.03 5.00 20.80
N ALA A 54 58.15 4.44 21.65
CA ALA A 54 58.39 3.66 22.90
C ALA A 54 59.04 4.26 24.18
N ALA A 55 58.42 3.87 25.32
CA ALA A 55 59.03 3.58 26.66
C ALA A 55 59.59 4.74 27.51
N LYS A 56 59.67 4.67 28.87
CA LYS A 56 59.02 3.81 29.91
C LYS A 56 59.17 4.44 31.33
N VAL A 57 58.13 4.30 32.16
CA VAL A 57 58.09 3.95 33.61
C VAL A 57 59.11 4.52 34.63
N ALA A 58 58.55 5.08 35.73
CA ALA A 58 58.95 4.86 37.14
C ALA A 58 57.63 4.73 37.97
N ALA A 59 57.31 3.65 38.71
CA ALA A 59 57.88 3.08 39.97
C ALA A 59 57.29 3.76 41.24
N ALA A 60 57.04 3.15 42.42
CA ALA A 60 57.23 1.81 43.04
C ALA A 60 56.42 1.76 44.40
N ARG A 61 56.18 0.69 45.20
CA ARG A 61 56.29 -0.81 45.17
C ARG A 61 55.59 -1.43 46.43
N ARG A 62 54.83 -2.54 46.29
CA ARG A 62 54.54 -3.61 47.32
C ARG A 62 53.65 -3.22 48.55
N ALA A 63 53.07 -4.14 49.35
CA ALA A 63 53.33 -5.58 49.62
C ALA A 63 52.09 -6.55 49.62
N VAL A 64 52.11 -7.64 50.41
CA VAL A 64 51.38 -8.95 50.26
C VAL A 64 51.29 -9.69 51.65
N PRO A 65 50.80 -10.95 51.85
CA PRO A 65 49.84 -11.86 51.14
C PRO A 65 48.82 -12.63 52.06
N ALA A 66 47.92 -13.49 51.48
CA ALA A 66 47.35 -14.79 51.97
C ALA A 66 45.84 -14.98 51.64
N ALA A 67 45.23 -16.19 51.52
CA ALA A 67 45.67 -17.55 51.13
C ALA A 67 44.42 -18.49 50.91
N LYS A 68 44.63 -19.71 50.35
CA LYS A 68 43.65 -20.83 50.09
C LYS A 68 42.67 -20.61 48.90
N SER A 69 42.39 -21.48 47.91
CA SER A 69 42.65 -22.90 47.49
C SER A 69 41.34 -23.71 47.40
N ALA A 70 41.08 -24.65 46.47
CA ALA A 70 41.65 -25.00 45.16
C ALA A 70 40.70 -26.02 44.45
N LYS A 71 40.85 -26.27 43.13
CA LYS A 71 40.23 -27.42 42.42
C LYS A 71 41.12 -28.68 42.54
N PRO A 72 40.62 -29.88 42.19
CA PRO A 72 41.18 -30.56 41.01
C PRO A 72 40.15 -31.38 40.18
N ALA A 73 40.65 -32.12 39.18
CA ALA A 73 39.93 -33.09 38.34
C ALA A 73 40.90 -34.21 37.86
N VAL A 74 40.45 -35.10 36.95
CA VAL A 74 41.23 -35.97 36.00
C VAL A 74 41.18 -37.51 36.19
N LYS A 75 40.46 -38.17 35.24
CA LYS A 75 40.68 -39.44 34.49
C LYS A 75 41.29 -40.75 35.10
N ALA A 76 40.61 -41.86 34.72
CA ALA A 76 41.13 -43.23 34.38
C ALA A 76 41.60 -44.13 35.57
N THR A 77 41.58 -45.48 35.51
CA THR A 77 41.85 -46.41 34.37
C THR A 77 41.07 -47.77 34.45
N LYS A 78 41.20 -48.59 33.38
CA LYS A 78 40.57 -49.90 33.03
C LYS A 78 40.58 -51.03 34.09
N LEU A 79 39.68 -52.02 33.89
CA LEU A 79 39.83 -53.52 33.89
C LEU A 79 38.43 -54.18 34.15
N THR A 80 38.01 -55.40 33.70
CA THR A 80 38.16 -56.17 32.42
C THR A 80 37.15 -57.35 32.35
N ARG A 81 36.79 -57.81 31.13
CA ARG A 81 36.12 -59.12 30.77
C ARG A 81 34.64 -59.29 31.22
N SER A 82 33.77 -60.08 30.55
CA SER A 82 33.87 -60.92 29.33
C SER A 82 32.55 -61.01 28.51
N SER A 83 32.64 -61.44 27.23
CA SER A 83 31.75 -62.33 26.42
C SER A 83 30.18 -62.17 26.43
N THR A 84 29.39 -62.45 25.38
CA THR A 84 29.60 -63.20 24.11
C THR A 84 28.63 -62.77 22.98
N LYS A 85 28.82 -63.34 21.77
CA LYS A 85 27.93 -63.39 20.57
C LYS A 85 26.56 -64.10 20.85
N ALA A 86 25.50 -64.10 20.03
CA ALA A 86 24.99 -63.22 18.93
C ALA A 86 23.61 -63.75 18.40
N ALA A 87 23.01 -63.02 17.43
CA ALA A 87 22.12 -63.49 16.34
C ALA A 87 20.56 -63.53 16.46
N THR A 88 19.95 -62.99 15.38
CA THR A 88 18.68 -63.37 14.67
C THR A 88 17.26 -62.94 15.12
N LYS A 89 16.47 -62.67 14.06
CA LYS A 89 15.02 -62.37 13.90
C LYS A 89 14.17 -63.67 13.96
N PRO A 90 12.79 -63.69 13.95
CA PRO A 90 11.87 -62.80 13.20
C PRO A 90 10.56 -62.39 13.94
N ALA A 91 9.50 -62.05 13.19
CA ALA A 91 8.27 -61.40 13.67
C ALA A 91 6.98 -61.97 13.05
N THR A 92 5.83 -61.80 13.72
CA THR A 92 4.47 -61.96 13.11
C THR A 92 3.37 -61.09 13.75
N LYS A 93 2.94 -60.09 12.94
CA LYS A 93 1.58 -59.59 12.58
C LYS A 93 0.28 -59.84 13.42
N PRO A 94 -0.81 -59.07 13.17
CA PRO A 94 -1.86 -58.77 14.15
C PRO A 94 -3.26 -59.39 13.87
N ILE A 95 -4.23 -59.06 14.73
CA ILE A 95 -5.66 -59.42 14.66
C ILE A 95 -6.46 -58.42 13.79
N LYS A 96 -7.63 -58.85 13.29
CA LYS A 96 -8.39 -58.25 12.16
C LYS A 96 -9.71 -57.58 12.56
N SER A 97 -10.21 -56.70 11.68
CA SER A 97 -11.62 -56.33 11.55
C SER A 97 -12.50 -57.51 11.08
N PRO A 98 -13.83 -57.30 11.02
CA PRO A 98 -14.53 -57.59 9.76
C PRO A 98 -15.38 -56.41 9.27
N ALA A 99 -15.79 -56.46 7.99
CA ALA A 99 -16.64 -55.46 7.34
C ALA A 99 -17.72 -56.15 6.48
N ARG A 100 -18.80 -55.43 6.13
CA ARG A 100 -19.72 -55.85 5.05
C ARG A 100 -20.30 -54.66 4.27
N LYS A 101 -20.74 -54.93 3.04
CA LYS A 101 -21.23 -53.95 2.04
C LYS A 101 -22.77 -54.00 1.88
N PRO A 102 -23.41 -53.02 1.20
CA PRO A 102 -24.83 -52.69 1.37
C PRO A 102 -25.80 -53.36 0.38
N ALA A 103 -27.10 -53.35 0.70
CA ALA A 103 -28.19 -53.64 -0.25
C ALA A 103 -29.58 -53.05 0.16
N THR A 104 -30.27 -52.47 -0.83
CA THR A 104 -31.76 -52.44 -1.01
C THR A 104 -32.71 -51.64 -0.08
N LYS A 105 -33.90 -51.31 -0.63
CA LYS A 105 -35.00 -50.50 -0.05
C LYS A 105 -36.00 -51.36 0.76
N PRO A 106 -36.93 -50.74 1.52
CA PRO A 106 -38.30 -50.48 1.00
C PRO A 106 -38.81 -49.06 1.40
N ALA A 107 -40.01 -48.56 1.07
CA ALA A 107 -41.18 -49.02 0.30
C ALA A 107 -41.80 -47.83 -0.49
N ALA A 108 -42.83 -48.06 -1.34
CA ALA A 108 -43.62 -46.97 -1.93
C ALA A 108 -45.06 -47.40 -2.32
N ARG A 109 -46.06 -46.56 -2.01
CA ARG A 109 -47.41 -46.49 -2.60
C ARG A 109 -48.02 -45.10 -2.23
N ALA A 110 -48.91 -44.49 -3.00
CA ALA A 110 -49.65 -44.99 -4.16
C ALA A 110 -49.89 -43.94 -5.28
N THR A 111 -50.05 -44.43 -6.53
CA THR A 111 -51.02 -44.05 -7.60
C THR A 111 -51.71 -42.68 -7.60
N LYS A 112 -52.08 -42.00 -8.71
CA LYS A 112 -52.08 -42.20 -10.21
C LYS A 112 -52.65 -40.87 -10.82
N PRO A 113 -52.95 -40.72 -12.14
CA PRO A 113 -52.45 -41.33 -13.38
C PRO A 113 -51.86 -40.23 -14.33
N ALA A 114 -51.97 -40.36 -15.67
CA ALA A 114 -51.33 -39.45 -16.65
C ALA A 114 -52.25 -38.99 -17.80
N ALA A 115 -51.94 -37.83 -18.39
CA ALA A 115 -52.33 -37.43 -19.76
C ALA A 115 -51.38 -36.35 -20.33
N LYS A 116 -51.35 -36.22 -21.67
CA LYS A 116 -50.63 -35.22 -22.50
C LYS A 116 -51.63 -34.11 -22.96
N PRO A 117 -51.24 -32.97 -23.60
CA PRO A 117 -50.03 -32.72 -24.40
C PRO A 117 -49.33 -31.35 -24.17
N ALA A 118 -48.34 -31.04 -25.03
CA ALA A 118 -47.60 -29.77 -25.04
C ALA A 118 -47.95 -28.89 -26.25
N ALA A 119 -47.88 -27.57 -26.08
CA ALA A 119 -48.07 -26.57 -27.14
C ALA A 119 -46.90 -25.56 -27.21
N ARG A 120 -46.63 -25.04 -28.42
CA ARG A 120 -45.50 -24.15 -28.74
C ARG A 120 -45.56 -22.78 -28.05
N VAL A 121 -44.38 -22.27 -27.66
CA VAL A 121 -44.00 -20.85 -27.78
C VAL A 121 -42.61 -20.78 -28.43
N ALA A 122 -42.27 -19.69 -29.13
CA ALA A 122 -41.16 -19.62 -30.09
C ALA A 122 -39.77 -19.38 -29.48
N LYS A 123 -38.72 -19.74 -30.24
CA LYS A 123 -37.31 -19.40 -29.96
C LYS A 123 -36.91 -18.09 -30.66
N PRO A 124 -36.18 -17.18 -29.99
CA PRO A 124 -35.29 -16.24 -30.67
C PRO A 124 -34.07 -16.96 -31.26
N SER A 125 -33.55 -16.49 -32.39
CA SER A 125 -32.37 -17.04 -33.06
C SER A 125 -31.06 -16.55 -32.42
N GLY A 126 -30.63 -17.21 -31.33
CA GLY A 126 -29.30 -16.99 -30.75
C GLY A 126 -28.21 -17.77 -31.50
N ALA A 127 -27.11 -17.10 -31.84
CA ALA A 127 -25.94 -17.74 -32.46
C ALA A 127 -25.29 -18.78 -31.52
N LYS A 128 -24.67 -19.82 -32.09
CA LYS A 128 -23.86 -20.77 -31.30
C LYS A 128 -22.71 -20.03 -30.61
N PRO A 129 -22.45 -20.25 -29.31
CA PRO A 129 -21.21 -19.82 -28.69
C PRO A 129 -20.01 -20.42 -29.43
N PRO A 130 -18.89 -19.70 -29.58
CA PRO A 130 -17.65 -20.30 -30.10
C PRO A 130 -17.20 -21.42 -29.15
N VAL A 131 -16.84 -22.57 -29.73
CA VAL A 131 -16.34 -23.70 -28.96
C VAL A 131 -15.00 -23.30 -28.34
N LYS A 132 -14.96 -23.17 -27.01
CA LYS A 132 -13.69 -22.97 -26.29
C LYS A 132 -12.82 -24.22 -26.51
N ALA A 133 -11.58 -24.00 -26.95
CA ALA A 133 -10.55 -25.04 -26.93
C ALA A 133 -10.34 -25.53 -25.47
N PRO A 134 -10.00 -26.81 -25.26
CA PRO A 134 -9.72 -27.33 -23.94
C PRO A 134 -8.48 -26.65 -23.34
N THR A 135 -8.58 -26.19 -22.10
CA THR A 135 -7.46 -25.55 -21.38
C THR A 135 -6.30 -26.53 -21.22
N PRO A 136 -5.06 -26.19 -21.62
CA PRO A 136 -3.91 -27.05 -21.38
C PRO A 136 -3.68 -27.31 -19.89
N VAL A 137 -3.43 -28.57 -19.53
CA VAL A 137 -3.14 -29.01 -18.16
C VAL A 137 -1.66 -29.37 -18.05
N ALA A 138 -1.02 -29.06 -16.93
CA ALA A 138 0.39 -29.35 -16.70
C ALA A 138 0.68 -30.87 -16.80
N VAL A 139 1.70 -31.24 -17.59
CA VAL A 139 2.05 -32.64 -17.84
C VAL A 139 3.25 -33.02 -16.98
N LYS A 140 3.07 -34.03 -16.12
CA LYS A 140 4.10 -34.48 -15.17
C LYS A 140 5.40 -34.89 -15.88
N GLY A 141 6.48 -34.15 -15.61
CA GLY A 141 7.81 -34.36 -16.22
C GLY A 141 8.10 -33.50 -17.46
N LYS A 142 7.17 -32.62 -17.87
CA LYS A 142 7.39 -31.60 -18.89
C LYS A 142 7.75 -30.25 -18.24
N TRP A 143 8.98 -29.81 -18.47
CA TRP A 143 9.57 -28.61 -17.91
C TRP A 143 9.58 -27.42 -18.88
N VAL A 144 9.60 -27.69 -20.19
CA VAL A 144 9.74 -26.68 -21.25
C VAL A 144 8.46 -26.65 -22.09
N TYR A 145 7.97 -25.45 -22.41
CA TYR A 145 6.72 -25.21 -23.15
C TYR A 145 6.95 -24.19 -24.27
N THR A 146 6.75 -24.57 -25.54
CA THR A 146 7.03 -23.72 -26.70
C THR A 146 5.89 -22.73 -27.04
N PHE A 147 6.24 -21.65 -27.74
CA PHE A 147 5.31 -20.67 -28.30
C PHE A 147 5.87 -20.04 -29.59
N GLY A 148 5.00 -19.64 -30.52
CA GLY A 148 5.38 -18.92 -31.75
C GLY A 148 4.59 -19.37 -32.98
N ASN A 149 4.69 -18.61 -34.08
CA ASN A 149 4.09 -18.98 -35.37
C ASN A 149 2.60 -19.39 -35.33
N GLY A 150 1.79 -18.70 -34.52
CA GLY A 150 0.36 -18.99 -34.37
C GLY A 150 0.01 -20.16 -33.44
N THR A 151 0.99 -20.80 -32.80
CA THR A 151 0.78 -21.91 -31.85
C THR A 151 1.48 -21.69 -30.52
N ALA A 152 1.01 -22.38 -29.47
CA ALA A 152 1.67 -22.45 -28.19
C ALA A 152 1.24 -23.70 -27.42
N GLU A 153 2.12 -24.19 -26.54
CA GLU A 153 1.83 -25.29 -25.61
C GLU A 153 1.35 -24.81 -24.23
N GLY A 154 1.41 -23.49 -24.00
CA GLY A 154 0.91 -22.81 -22.81
C GLY A 154 -0.35 -21.99 -23.08
N ALA A 155 -0.91 -21.40 -22.03
CA ALA A 155 -2.04 -20.46 -22.11
C ALA A 155 -2.00 -19.46 -20.94
N SER A 156 -2.76 -18.37 -21.03
CA SER A 156 -2.89 -17.33 -20.00
C SER A 156 -3.34 -17.84 -18.62
N GLY A 157 -4.01 -19.01 -18.56
CA GLY A 157 -4.36 -19.69 -17.30
C GLY A 157 -3.18 -20.32 -16.57
N MET A 158 -2.03 -20.53 -17.23
CA MET A 158 -0.89 -21.27 -16.68
C MET A 158 0.15 -20.38 -15.96
N LYS A 159 -0.25 -19.18 -15.48
CA LYS A 159 0.63 -18.20 -14.83
C LYS A 159 1.41 -18.72 -13.61
N ASN A 160 0.89 -19.75 -12.93
CA ASN A 160 1.58 -20.39 -11.81
C ASN A 160 2.78 -21.23 -12.27
N LEU A 161 2.74 -21.78 -13.49
CA LEU A 161 3.76 -22.67 -14.07
C LEU A 161 4.72 -21.92 -15.01
N LEU A 162 4.20 -21.00 -15.83
CA LEU A 162 4.94 -20.29 -16.88
C LEU A 162 5.31 -18.84 -16.48
N GLY A 163 4.97 -18.43 -15.25
CA GLY A 163 5.00 -17.05 -14.82
C GLY A 163 3.99 -16.17 -15.57
N GLY A 164 3.92 -14.89 -15.20
CA GLY A 164 3.11 -13.90 -15.91
C GLY A 164 3.57 -13.67 -17.36
N LYS A 165 4.89 -13.64 -17.60
CA LYS A 165 5.48 -13.37 -18.92
C LYS A 165 5.24 -14.53 -19.90
N GLY A 166 5.59 -15.76 -19.53
CA GLY A 166 5.46 -16.94 -20.39
C GLY A 166 4.02 -17.31 -20.70
N ALA A 167 3.11 -17.20 -19.73
CA ALA A 167 1.68 -17.43 -19.96
C ALA A 167 1.07 -16.41 -20.94
N ASN A 168 1.49 -15.14 -20.88
CA ASN A 168 1.01 -14.10 -21.79
C ASN A 168 1.67 -14.20 -23.19
N LEU A 169 2.96 -14.60 -23.27
CA LEU A 169 3.64 -14.91 -24.54
C LEU A 169 2.93 -16.05 -25.30
N ALA A 170 2.61 -17.14 -24.59
CA ALA A 170 1.87 -18.27 -25.14
C ALA A 170 0.45 -17.86 -25.62
N GLU A 171 -0.28 -17.07 -24.84
CA GLU A 171 -1.60 -16.58 -25.22
C GLU A 171 -1.53 -15.64 -26.44
N MET A 172 -0.56 -14.71 -26.50
CA MET A 172 -0.38 -13.85 -27.69
C MET A 172 -0.07 -14.66 -28.95
N ALA A 173 0.77 -15.70 -28.85
CA ALA A 173 1.08 -16.59 -29.97
C ALA A 173 -0.14 -17.40 -30.40
N GLY A 174 -0.91 -17.98 -29.47
CA GLY A 174 -2.16 -18.69 -29.76
C GLY A 174 -3.28 -17.78 -30.28
N LEU A 175 -3.24 -16.48 -29.97
CA LEU A 175 -4.09 -15.46 -30.59
C LEU A 175 -3.61 -15.02 -31.99
N GLY A 176 -2.51 -15.55 -32.50
CA GLY A 176 -1.98 -15.20 -33.83
C GLY A 176 -1.49 -13.75 -33.92
N LEU A 177 -0.89 -13.22 -32.84
CA LEU A 177 -0.06 -12.01 -32.91
C LEU A 177 1.35 -12.38 -33.42
N PRO A 178 2.09 -11.43 -34.03
CA PRO A 178 3.47 -11.66 -34.44
C PRO A 178 4.41 -11.69 -33.22
N VAL A 179 4.41 -12.81 -32.49
CA VAL A 179 5.32 -13.06 -31.37
C VAL A 179 6.55 -13.79 -31.89
N PRO A 180 7.78 -13.30 -31.65
CA PRO A 180 9.00 -14.05 -31.98
C PRO A 180 9.00 -15.42 -31.29
N PRO A 181 9.35 -16.52 -31.98
CA PRO A 181 9.26 -17.87 -31.44
C PRO A 181 10.19 -18.08 -30.24
N GLY A 182 9.74 -18.91 -29.29
CA GLY A 182 10.43 -19.13 -28.03
C GLY A 182 9.92 -20.34 -27.24
N PHE A 183 10.43 -20.47 -26.02
CA PHE A 183 9.94 -21.41 -25.02
C PHE A 183 10.06 -20.86 -23.60
N THR A 184 9.22 -21.38 -22.70
CA THR A 184 9.27 -21.11 -21.26
C THR A 184 9.70 -22.36 -20.50
N ILE A 185 10.75 -22.25 -19.68
CA ILE A 185 11.13 -23.22 -18.65
C ILE A 185 10.33 -22.90 -17.39
N SER A 186 9.63 -23.88 -16.82
CA SER A 186 8.64 -23.67 -15.76
C SER A 186 9.21 -23.27 -14.40
N THR A 187 8.38 -22.61 -13.59
CA THR A 187 8.65 -22.25 -12.18
C THR A 187 9.03 -23.47 -11.32
N GLU A 188 8.46 -24.65 -11.61
CA GLU A 188 8.80 -25.91 -10.94
C GLU A 188 10.29 -26.27 -11.06
N VAL A 189 10.97 -25.85 -12.14
CA VAL A 189 12.42 -26.04 -12.29
C VAL A 189 13.19 -25.14 -11.32
N CYS A 190 12.72 -23.91 -11.05
CA CYS A 190 13.28 -23.05 -10.01
C CYS A 190 13.11 -23.67 -8.62
N THR A 191 11.94 -24.25 -8.34
CA THR A 191 11.68 -24.97 -7.08
C THR A 191 12.60 -26.19 -6.94
N TYR A 192 12.71 -27.01 -8.00
CA TYR A 192 13.63 -28.15 -8.02
C TYR A 192 15.08 -27.72 -7.82
N TYR A 193 15.53 -26.66 -8.49
CA TYR A 193 16.90 -26.14 -8.43
C TYR A 193 17.32 -25.81 -6.99
N TYR A 194 16.50 -25.07 -6.24
CA TYR A 194 16.80 -24.79 -4.83
C TYR A 194 16.66 -26.01 -3.91
N GLN A 195 15.72 -26.92 -4.18
CA GLN A 195 15.57 -28.16 -3.39
C GLN A 195 16.68 -29.20 -3.63
N ASN A 196 17.37 -29.15 -4.77
CA ASN A 196 18.37 -30.15 -5.18
C ASN A 196 19.76 -29.52 -5.34
N ASN A 197 20.21 -28.72 -4.36
CA ASN A 197 21.56 -28.14 -4.30
C ASN A 197 22.00 -27.41 -5.58
N ARG A 198 21.10 -26.62 -6.19
CA ARG A 198 21.33 -25.88 -7.45
C ARG A 198 21.64 -26.77 -8.66
N THR A 199 21.04 -27.96 -8.72
CA THR A 199 21.11 -28.88 -9.87
C THR A 199 19.80 -28.94 -10.65
N TYR A 200 19.85 -29.39 -11.90
CA TYR A 200 18.69 -29.47 -12.79
C TYR A 200 18.08 -30.88 -12.88
N PRO A 201 16.79 -31.02 -13.21
CA PRO A 201 16.21 -32.31 -13.57
C PRO A 201 16.93 -32.92 -14.78
N LYS A 202 17.28 -34.21 -14.73
CA LYS A 202 18.02 -34.88 -15.83
C LYS A 202 17.31 -34.82 -17.18
N THR A 203 15.98 -34.69 -17.19
CA THR A 203 15.16 -34.57 -18.41
C THR A 203 15.05 -33.13 -18.95
N LEU A 204 15.58 -32.12 -18.25
CA LEU A 204 15.49 -30.72 -18.68
C LEU A 204 16.34 -30.46 -19.93
N LYS A 205 17.60 -30.90 -19.96
CA LYS A 205 18.53 -30.58 -21.05
C LYS A 205 18.01 -31.02 -22.44
N PRO A 206 17.56 -32.27 -22.65
CA PRO A 206 16.96 -32.68 -23.93
C PRO A 206 15.69 -31.92 -24.31
N GLN A 207 14.91 -31.42 -23.33
CA GLN A 207 13.72 -30.60 -23.61
C GLN A 207 14.09 -29.18 -24.05
N VAL A 208 15.14 -28.59 -23.46
CA VAL A 208 15.69 -27.29 -23.89
C VAL A 208 16.28 -27.39 -25.29
N GLU A 209 17.05 -28.45 -25.58
CA GLU A 209 17.65 -28.70 -26.89
C GLU A 209 16.59 -28.89 -27.99
N ALA A 210 15.57 -29.71 -27.73
CA ALA A 210 14.45 -29.91 -28.66
C ALA A 210 13.63 -28.61 -28.89
N ALA A 211 13.42 -27.81 -27.84
CA ALA A 211 12.72 -26.54 -27.95
C ALA A 211 13.55 -25.47 -28.70
N LEU A 212 14.88 -25.49 -28.57
CA LEU A 212 15.79 -24.60 -29.31
C LEU A 212 15.82 -24.97 -30.80
N ALA A 213 15.88 -26.26 -31.14
CA ALA A 213 15.74 -26.74 -32.52
C ALA A 213 14.37 -26.41 -33.14
N HIS A 214 13.30 -26.36 -32.32
CA HIS A 214 11.98 -25.90 -32.75
C HIS A 214 11.97 -24.41 -33.08
N ILE A 215 12.65 -23.56 -32.31
CA ILE A 215 12.86 -22.13 -32.66
C ILE A 215 13.64 -22.03 -33.97
N ALA A 216 14.79 -22.72 -34.08
CA ALA A 216 15.65 -22.69 -35.25
C ALA A 216 14.88 -22.99 -36.55
N LYS A 217 14.08 -24.07 -36.54
CA LYS A 217 13.21 -24.45 -37.66
C LYS A 217 12.13 -23.43 -38.03
N ILE A 218 11.64 -22.61 -37.09
CA ILE A 218 10.65 -21.55 -37.38
C ILE A 218 11.32 -20.28 -37.91
N VAL A 219 12.50 -19.92 -37.39
CA VAL A 219 13.24 -18.72 -37.81
C VAL A 219 14.02 -18.95 -39.11
N GLY A 220 14.41 -20.19 -39.40
CA GLY A 220 15.27 -20.55 -40.54
C GLY A 220 16.76 -20.35 -40.26
N LYS A 221 17.17 -20.37 -38.98
CA LYS A 221 18.51 -20.03 -38.48
C LYS A 221 18.95 -21.01 -37.41
N ASP A 222 20.23 -21.40 -37.39
CA ASP A 222 20.75 -22.36 -36.41
C ASP A 222 21.54 -21.69 -35.27
N PHE A 223 21.42 -22.25 -34.06
CA PHE A 223 21.99 -21.65 -32.85
C PHE A 223 23.52 -21.83 -32.81
N GLY A 224 24.24 -20.72 -32.92
CA GLY A 224 25.71 -20.71 -33.00
C GLY A 224 26.30 -20.95 -34.39
N ASP A 225 25.49 -20.89 -35.47
CA ASP A 225 26.05 -21.01 -36.82
C ASP A 225 26.91 -19.80 -37.22
N LYS A 226 27.99 -20.07 -37.97
CA LYS A 226 29.01 -19.08 -38.37
C LYS A 226 28.64 -18.25 -39.60
N THR A 227 27.45 -18.45 -40.16
CA THR A 227 26.94 -17.77 -41.36
C THR A 227 25.53 -17.22 -41.18
N ASP A 228 24.68 -17.93 -40.43
CA ASP A 228 23.32 -17.52 -40.09
C ASP A 228 22.92 -17.82 -38.63
N PRO A 229 23.52 -17.10 -37.64
CA PRO A 229 23.28 -17.37 -36.24
C PRO A 229 21.85 -17.01 -35.80
N LEU A 230 21.17 -17.98 -35.21
CA LEU A 230 20.03 -17.73 -34.32
C LEU A 230 20.56 -17.11 -33.02
N LEU A 231 20.15 -15.87 -32.74
CA LEU A 231 20.39 -15.18 -31.47
C LEU A 231 19.10 -15.19 -30.63
N VAL A 232 19.24 -15.27 -29.31
CA VAL A 232 18.10 -15.33 -28.37
C VAL A 232 18.20 -14.28 -27.25
N SER A 233 17.06 -13.94 -26.66
CA SER A 233 17.00 -13.28 -25.35
C SER A 233 16.56 -14.27 -24.27
N VAL A 234 17.11 -14.10 -23.07
CA VAL A 234 16.76 -14.87 -21.87
C VAL A 234 16.15 -13.91 -20.86
N ARG A 235 14.84 -14.08 -20.62
CA ARG A 235 13.97 -13.17 -19.86
C ARG A 235 13.36 -13.89 -18.66
N SER A 236 13.60 -13.38 -17.46
CA SER A 236 12.96 -13.82 -16.22
C SER A 236 11.42 -13.65 -16.23
N GLY A 237 10.70 -14.40 -15.41
CA GLY A 237 9.25 -14.24 -15.26
C GLY A 237 8.63 -15.03 -14.11
N ALA A 238 8.43 -14.38 -12.96
CA ALA A 238 7.67 -14.95 -11.84
C ALA A 238 6.14 -14.91 -12.09
N ARG A 239 5.37 -15.57 -11.20
CA ARG A 239 3.89 -15.52 -11.20
C ARG A 239 3.38 -14.08 -11.02
N ALA A 240 3.85 -13.39 -9.98
CA ALA A 240 3.60 -11.97 -9.76
C ALA A 240 4.56 -11.11 -10.59
N SER A 241 4.14 -9.90 -10.96
CA SER A 241 4.99 -8.96 -11.69
C SER A 241 5.99 -8.29 -10.73
N MET A 242 7.29 -8.45 -11.00
CA MET A 242 8.39 -7.85 -10.22
C MET A 242 9.27 -6.94 -11.12
N PRO A 243 8.81 -5.73 -11.51
CA PRO A 243 9.53 -4.87 -12.45
C PRO A 243 10.89 -4.42 -11.88
N GLY A 244 11.95 -4.47 -12.68
CA GLY A 244 13.32 -4.06 -12.28
C GLY A 244 14.03 -4.99 -11.29
N MET A 245 13.38 -6.08 -10.83
CA MET A 245 13.92 -6.95 -9.77
C MET A 245 14.75 -8.13 -10.27
N MET A 246 14.60 -8.48 -11.54
CA MET A 246 15.26 -9.60 -12.21
C MET A 246 15.66 -9.15 -13.60
N ASP A 247 16.84 -9.58 -14.03
CA ASP A 247 17.48 -9.03 -15.22
C ASP A 247 17.00 -9.73 -16.49
N THR A 248 17.54 -9.29 -17.62
CA THR A 248 17.32 -9.86 -18.95
C THR A 248 18.63 -9.81 -19.72
N VAL A 249 18.95 -10.89 -20.44
CA VAL A 249 20.09 -10.93 -21.35
C VAL A 249 19.54 -10.91 -22.78
N LEU A 250 19.99 -9.96 -23.59
CA LEU A 250 19.70 -9.88 -25.02
C LEU A 250 20.89 -10.39 -25.85
N ASN A 251 20.70 -10.59 -27.15
CA ASN A 251 21.76 -10.92 -28.12
C ASN A 251 22.59 -12.18 -27.79
N LEU A 252 22.05 -13.12 -27.00
CA LEU A 252 22.76 -14.34 -26.57
C LEU A 252 22.97 -15.29 -27.75
N GLY A 253 24.18 -15.85 -27.84
CA GLY A 253 24.70 -16.55 -29.01
C GLY A 253 25.75 -15.75 -29.78
N LEU A 254 26.03 -14.49 -29.38
CA LEU A 254 27.15 -13.71 -29.93
C LEU A 254 28.50 -14.19 -29.38
N ASN A 255 29.42 -14.45 -30.30
CA ASN A 255 30.82 -14.76 -30.08
C ASN A 255 31.67 -14.12 -31.21
N ASP A 256 33.00 -14.30 -31.19
CA ASP A 256 33.90 -13.72 -32.20
C ASP A 256 33.62 -14.14 -33.66
N GLU A 257 32.89 -15.25 -33.89
CA GLU A 257 32.54 -15.74 -35.23
C GLU A 257 31.11 -15.34 -35.64
N THR A 258 30.15 -15.37 -34.71
CA THR A 258 28.75 -15.04 -34.98
C THR A 258 28.50 -13.53 -35.05
N VAL A 259 29.36 -12.69 -34.45
CA VAL A 259 29.33 -11.24 -34.67
C VAL A 259 29.70 -10.87 -36.12
N GLU A 260 30.66 -11.59 -36.72
CA GLU A 260 31.05 -11.42 -38.12
C GLU A 260 29.95 -11.87 -39.08
N ALA A 261 29.21 -12.93 -38.74
CA ALA A 261 28.01 -13.34 -39.48
C ALA A 261 26.91 -12.27 -39.38
N LEU A 262 26.63 -11.78 -38.17
CA LEU A 262 25.63 -10.74 -37.93
C LEU A 262 25.94 -9.44 -38.70
N ALA A 263 27.21 -9.00 -38.73
CA ALA A 263 27.66 -7.84 -39.49
C ALA A 263 27.32 -7.97 -40.99
N LYS A 264 27.63 -9.12 -41.59
CA LYS A 264 27.37 -9.40 -43.01
C LYS A 264 25.88 -9.43 -43.35
N GLN A 265 25.04 -9.93 -42.45
CA GLN A 265 23.59 -9.99 -42.66
C GLN A 265 22.85 -8.67 -42.38
N ALA A 266 23.36 -7.88 -41.44
CA ALA A 266 22.83 -6.56 -41.15
C ALA A 266 23.07 -5.61 -42.33
N GLY A 267 24.23 -5.75 -42.99
CA GLY A 267 24.79 -4.70 -43.86
C GLY A 267 25.46 -3.57 -43.06
N ASP A 268 25.55 -3.73 -41.73
CA ASP A 268 26.06 -2.75 -40.78
C ASP A 268 26.95 -3.48 -39.76
N ARG A 269 28.26 -3.24 -39.87
CA ARG A 269 29.27 -3.78 -38.96
C ARG A 269 29.21 -3.10 -37.58
N ARG A 270 28.94 -1.79 -37.54
CA ARG A 270 28.85 -1.01 -36.29
C ARG A 270 27.70 -1.52 -35.42
N PHE A 271 26.54 -1.81 -36.01
CA PHE A 271 25.41 -2.45 -35.32
C PHE A 271 25.79 -3.80 -34.67
N ALA A 272 26.52 -4.64 -35.40
CA ALA A 272 26.82 -6.00 -34.93
C ALA A 272 27.79 -5.97 -33.73
N PHE A 273 28.84 -5.14 -33.81
CA PHE A 273 29.79 -4.98 -32.71
C PHE A 273 29.21 -4.15 -31.54
N ASP A 274 28.31 -3.17 -31.75
CA ASP A 274 27.53 -2.56 -30.65
C ASP A 274 26.62 -3.60 -29.96
N SER A 275 25.98 -4.48 -30.73
CA SER A 275 25.18 -5.58 -30.18
C SER A 275 26.03 -6.57 -29.40
N TYR A 276 27.30 -6.77 -29.78
CA TYR A 276 28.25 -7.66 -29.09
C TYR A 276 28.85 -7.04 -27.82
N ARG A 277 29.26 -5.75 -27.83
CA ARG A 277 29.72 -5.07 -26.60
C ARG A 277 28.60 -5.03 -25.55
N ARG A 278 27.36 -4.72 -25.96
CA ARG A 278 26.18 -4.78 -25.10
C ARG A 278 25.95 -6.19 -24.54
N PHE A 279 26.07 -7.22 -25.37
CA PHE A 279 25.98 -8.61 -24.89
C PHE A 279 27.05 -8.93 -23.85
N ILE A 280 28.31 -8.56 -24.09
CA ILE A 280 29.41 -8.79 -23.15
C ILE A 280 29.14 -8.09 -21.82
N THR A 281 28.73 -6.81 -21.83
CA THR A 281 28.39 -6.07 -20.60
C THR A 281 27.21 -6.69 -19.86
N MET A 282 26.08 -6.93 -20.53
CA MET A 282 24.89 -7.56 -19.92
C MET A 282 25.19 -8.95 -19.36
N TYR A 283 25.82 -9.82 -20.16
CA TYR A 283 26.11 -11.19 -19.74
C TYR A 283 27.12 -11.23 -18.59
N SER A 284 28.16 -10.40 -18.64
CA SER A 284 29.16 -10.34 -17.58
C SER A 284 28.55 -9.81 -16.27
N ASN A 285 27.63 -8.85 -16.33
CA ASN A 285 26.95 -8.35 -15.14
C ASN A 285 25.93 -9.34 -14.57
N VAL A 286 25.07 -9.91 -15.41
CA VAL A 286 23.95 -10.77 -14.98
C VAL A 286 24.40 -12.19 -14.63
N VAL A 287 25.40 -12.72 -15.35
CA VAL A 287 25.80 -14.14 -15.28
C VAL A 287 27.17 -14.36 -14.65
N LEU A 288 28.10 -13.41 -14.80
CA LEU A 288 29.46 -13.50 -14.26
C LEU A 288 29.70 -12.62 -13.02
N ASP A 289 28.68 -11.91 -12.55
CA ASP A 289 28.70 -11.00 -11.37
C ASP A 289 29.70 -9.82 -11.46
N VAL A 290 30.08 -9.43 -12.69
CA VAL A 290 31.02 -8.32 -12.96
C VAL A 290 30.27 -6.98 -12.91
N GLY A 291 30.71 -6.06 -12.05
CA GLY A 291 30.04 -4.75 -11.89
C GLY A 291 30.00 -3.92 -13.18
N TYR A 292 28.84 -3.33 -13.49
CA TYR A 292 28.61 -2.57 -14.74
C TYR A 292 29.62 -1.42 -14.98
N HIS A 293 30.08 -0.77 -13.90
CA HIS A 293 31.11 0.28 -13.94
C HIS A 293 32.40 -0.13 -14.66
N ASN A 294 32.81 -1.39 -14.54
CA ASN A 294 34.05 -1.91 -15.14
C ASN A 294 34.06 -1.82 -16.69
N PHE A 295 32.90 -1.64 -17.32
CA PHE A 295 32.72 -1.52 -18.77
C PHE A 295 32.45 -0.08 -19.21
N GLU A 296 31.72 0.70 -18.41
CA GLU A 296 31.49 2.13 -18.64
C GLU A 296 32.78 2.94 -18.45
N GLU A 297 33.61 2.62 -17.45
CA GLU A 297 34.95 3.21 -17.26
C GLU A 297 35.77 3.11 -18.55
N LEU A 298 35.85 1.91 -19.15
CA LEU A 298 36.60 1.66 -20.38
C LEU A 298 36.00 2.36 -21.61
N LEU A 299 34.68 2.58 -21.61
CA LEU A 299 33.94 3.25 -22.70
C LEU A 299 34.11 4.77 -22.61
N ASP A 300 34.00 5.36 -21.41
CA ASP A 300 34.26 6.77 -21.17
C ASP A 300 35.73 7.11 -21.42
N GLU A 301 36.68 6.27 -20.97
CA GLU A 301 38.10 6.37 -21.33
C GLU A 301 38.31 6.41 -22.86
N HIS A 302 37.69 5.49 -23.61
CA HIS A 302 37.83 5.47 -25.08
C HIS A 302 37.16 6.67 -25.75
N LYS A 303 36.02 7.16 -25.21
CA LYS A 303 35.36 8.38 -25.71
C LYS A 303 36.23 9.61 -25.48
N ASP A 304 36.82 9.78 -24.30
CA ASP A 304 37.74 10.87 -23.98
C ASP A 304 39.06 10.79 -24.79
N GLU A 305 39.61 9.58 -24.99
CA GLU A 305 40.79 9.35 -25.85
C GLU A 305 40.58 9.86 -27.30
N HIS A 306 39.35 9.85 -27.81
CA HIS A 306 39.00 10.19 -29.20
C HIS A 306 38.16 11.48 -29.34
N GLY A 307 37.80 12.13 -28.23
CA GLY A 307 36.99 13.37 -28.21
C GLY A 307 35.49 13.18 -28.53
N TYR A 308 34.98 11.95 -28.43
CA TYR A 308 33.57 11.61 -28.63
C TYR A 308 32.71 12.05 -27.44
N LYS A 309 31.39 12.19 -27.63
CA LYS A 309 30.45 12.61 -26.57
C LYS A 309 29.26 11.68 -26.38
N LEU A 310 28.95 10.88 -27.39
CA LEU A 310 27.84 9.94 -27.37
C LEU A 310 28.30 8.58 -27.89
N ASP A 311 27.68 7.50 -27.39
CA ASP A 311 27.86 6.14 -27.93
C ASP A 311 27.53 6.04 -29.44
N THR A 312 26.77 6.99 -29.98
CA THR A 312 26.49 7.10 -31.42
C THR A 312 27.73 7.43 -32.26
N ASP A 313 28.74 8.05 -31.66
CA ASP A 313 29.88 8.63 -32.37
C ASP A 313 30.96 7.59 -32.70
N LEU A 314 31.01 6.47 -31.95
CA LEU A 314 32.01 5.41 -32.11
C LEU A 314 31.80 4.61 -33.40
N THR A 315 32.92 4.29 -34.07
CA THR A 315 32.97 3.50 -35.31
C THR A 315 32.89 1.99 -35.04
N ALA A 316 32.85 1.16 -36.08
CA ALA A 316 32.92 -0.30 -35.91
C ALA A 316 34.30 -0.72 -35.36
N GLU A 317 35.34 -0.07 -35.88
CA GLU A 317 36.74 -0.23 -35.53
C GLU A 317 37.03 0.17 -34.07
N ASP A 318 36.26 1.09 -33.50
CA ASP A 318 36.31 1.42 -32.06
C ASP A 318 35.68 0.33 -31.20
N TRP A 319 34.52 -0.19 -31.60
CA TRP A 319 33.87 -1.29 -30.87
C TRP A 319 34.72 -2.56 -30.88
N GLU A 320 35.42 -2.86 -31.98
CA GLU A 320 36.38 -3.98 -32.05
C GLU A 320 37.50 -3.84 -30.98
N LYS A 321 38.13 -2.67 -30.87
CA LYS A 321 39.15 -2.40 -29.84
C LYS A 321 38.58 -2.51 -28.43
N LEU A 322 37.40 -1.92 -28.19
CA LEU A 322 36.72 -1.93 -26.89
C LEU A 322 36.31 -3.34 -26.47
N ILE A 323 35.86 -4.20 -27.38
CA ILE A 323 35.50 -5.59 -27.09
C ILE A 323 36.70 -6.41 -26.61
N VAL A 324 37.91 -6.13 -27.13
CA VAL A 324 39.14 -6.73 -26.58
C VAL A 324 39.40 -6.23 -25.15
N ARG A 325 39.35 -4.91 -24.90
CA ARG A 325 39.49 -4.33 -23.54
C ARG A 325 38.45 -4.92 -22.56
N TYR A 326 37.20 -5.09 -23.00
CA TYR A 326 36.10 -5.69 -22.22
C TYR A 326 36.38 -7.16 -21.87
N LYS A 327 36.85 -7.98 -22.83
CA LYS A 327 37.20 -9.38 -22.59
C LYS A 327 38.38 -9.53 -21.64
N GLU A 328 39.38 -8.66 -21.74
CA GLU A 328 40.46 -8.59 -20.75
C GLU A 328 39.94 -8.23 -19.35
N ARG A 329 39.02 -7.28 -19.22
CA ARG A 329 38.40 -6.93 -17.94
C ARG A 329 37.64 -8.11 -17.33
N VAL A 330 36.88 -8.86 -18.14
CA VAL A 330 36.22 -10.11 -17.68
C VAL A 330 37.24 -11.14 -17.17
N ILE A 331 38.39 -11.29 -17.84
CA ILE A 331 39.48 -12.18 -17.37
C ILE A 331 40.08 -11.68 -16.06
N ARG A 332 40.29 -10.38 -15.89
CA ARG A 332 40.85 -9.78 -14.67
C ARG A 332 39.91 -9.94 -13.46
N GLU A 333 38.61 -9.71 -13.64
CA GLU A 333 37.63 -9.83 -12.53
C GLU A 333 37.26 -11.28 -12.19
N THR A 334 37.15 -12.17 -13.19
CA THR A 334 36.61 -13.54 -12.99
C THR A 334 37.66 -14.66 -13.00
N GLY A 335 38.88 -14.35 -13.43
CA GLY A 335 39.92 -15.35 -13.69
C GLY A 335 39.63 -16.27 -14.90
N LYS A 336 38.63 -15.93 -15.74
CA LYS A 336 38.17 -16.76 -16.88
C LYS A 336 37.89 -15.92 -18.13
N PRO A 337 38.07 -16.49 -19.34
CA PRO A 337 37.65 -15.83 -20.58
C PRO A 337 36.12 -15.72 -20.66
N PHE A 338 35.64 -14.72 -21.41
CA PHE A 338 34.23 -14.63 -21.77
C PHE A 338 33.81 -15.87 -22.61
N PRO A 339 32.70 -16.56 -22.28
CA PRO A 339 32.34 -17.82 -22.92
C PRO A 339 31.99 -17.62 -24.40
N GLN A 340 32.68 -18.35 -25.29
CA GLN A 340 32.45 -18.30 -26.73
C GLN A 340 31.45 -19.36 -27.23
N ASP A 341 31.16 -20.41 -26.45
CA ASP A 341 30.12 -21.40 -26.78
C ASP A 341 28.71 -20.85 -26.47
N PRO A 342 27.82 -20.71 -27.48
CA PRO A 342 26.43 -20.32 -27.27
C PRO A 342 25.66 -21.24 -26.31
N HIS A 343 25.99 -22.54 -26.22
CA HIS A 343 25.33 -23.45 -25.30
C HIS A 343 25.78 -23.21 -23.84
N GLU A 344 27.07 -23.02 -23.57
CA GLU A 344 27.56 -22.54 -22.28
C GLU A 344 26.89 -21.21 -21.89
N GLN A 345 26.82 -20.23 -22.82
CA GLN A 345 26.11 -18.97 -22.59
C GLN A 345 24.66 -19.20 -22.17
N LEU A 346 23.91 -20.03 -22.90
CA LEU A 346 22.50 -20.30 -22.61
C LEU A 346 22.30 -20.94 -21.22
N TRP A 347 23.13 -21.91 -20.85
CA TRP A 347 23.05 -22.57 -19.53
C TRP A 347 23.50 -21.66 -18.39
N GLY A 348 24.48 -20.78 -18.62
CA GLY A 348 24.84 -19.71 -17.69
C GLY A 348 23.67 -18.76 -17.43
N ALA A 349 23.05 -18.23 -18.48
CA ALA A 349 21.90 -17.32 -18.37
C ALA A 349 20.68 -17.97 -17.68
N ILE A 350 20.38 -19.25 -17.96
CA ILE A 350 19.34 -20.01 -17.25
C ILE A 350 19.67 -20.11 -15.75
N GLY A 351 20.91 -20.43 -15.39
CA GLY A 351 21.37 -20.51 -13.99
C GLY A 351 21.33 -19.18 -13.26
N ALA A 352 21.70 -18.09 -13.93
CA ALA A 352 21.62 -16.73 -13.42
C ALA A 352 20.17 -16.31 -13.12
N VAL A 353 19.23 -16.56 -14.03
CA VAL A 353 17.81 -16.24 -13.80
C VAL A 353 17.26 -16.99 -12.60
N PHE A 354 17.53 -18.30 -12.45
CA PHE A 354 17.11 -19.03 -11.24
C PHE A 354 17.82 -18.50 -9.99
N GLY A 355 19.14 -18.26 -10.05
CA GLY A 355 19.92 -17.67 -8.95
C GLY A 355 19.40 -16.31 -8.48
N SER A 356 18.90 -15.48 -9.41
CA SER A 356 18.34 -14.16 -9.12
C SER A 356 17.11 -14.21 -8.19
N TRP A 357 16.41 -15.34 -8.11
CA TRP A 357 15.26 -15.49 -7.21
C TRP A 357 15.64 -15.34 -5.74
N MET A 358 16.87 -15.69 -5.34
CA MET A 358 17.36 -15.57 -3.95
C MET A 358 18.42 -14.47 -3.77
N ASN A 359 18.45 -13.46 -4.65
CA ASN A 359 19.23 -12.26 -4.42
C ASN A 359 18.53 -11.33 -3.39
N GLN A 360 19.30 -10.46 -2.73
CA GLN A 360 18.79 -9.65 -1.61
C GLN A 360 17.69 -8.66 -2.04
N ARG A 361 17.76 -8.14 -3.28
CA ARG A 361 16.73 -7.24 -3.84
C ARG A 361 15.39 -7.98 -4.02
N ALA A 362 15.39 -9.18 -4.59
CA ALA A 362 14.19 -9.99 -4.79
C ALA A 362 13.59 -10.46 -3.47
N ILE A 363 14.40 -10.90 -2.50
CA ILE A 363 13.95 -11.24 -1.13
C ILE A 363 13.26 -10.04 -0.47
N THR A 364 13.88 -8.85 -0.56
CA THR A 364 13.33 -7.62 0.04
C THR A 364 12.02 -7.21 -0.63
N TYR A 365 11.95 -7.23 -1.97
CA TYR A 365 10.71 -6.94 -2.71
C TYR A 365 9.61 -7.94 -2.35
N ARG A 366 9.91 -9.24 -2.30
CA ARG A 366 8.94 -10.29 -1.94
C ARG A 366 8.32 -10.03 -0.57
N ARG A 367 9.14 -9.74 0.44
CA ARG A 367 8.69 -9.39 1.80
C ARG A 367 7.79 -8.15 1.80
N LEU A 368 8.15 -7.10 1.05
CA LEU A 368 7.39 -5.85 0.98
C LEU A 368 6.07 -5.97 0.20
N ASN A 369 5.92 -6.97 -0.68
CA ASN A 369 4.75 -7.16 -1.54
C ASN A 369 3.98 -8.45 -1.23
N GLY A 370 4.26 -9.12 -0.10
CA GLY A 370 3.58 -10.36 0.31
C GLY A 370 3.78 -11.58 -0.61
N VAL A 371 4.76 -11.55 -1.50
CA VAL A 371 4.98 -12.61 -2.51
C VAL A 371 5.76 -13.79 -1.89
N PRO A 372 5.22 -15.03 -1.86
CA PRO A 372 5.91 -16.18 -1.28
C PRO A 372 7.17 -16.60 -2.04
N GLU A 373 8.20 -17.02 -1.30
CA GLU A 373 9.44 -17.58 -1.86
C GLU A 373 9.21 -18.89 -2.64
N SER A 374 8.22 -19.68 -2.24
CA SER A 374 7.91 -21.00 -2.83
C SER A 374 7.42 -20.95 -4.28
N TRP A 375 7.07 -19.77 -4.81
CA TRP A 375 6.54 -19.62 -6.16
C TRP A 375 7.60 -19.73 -7.28
N GLY A 376 8.86 -19.43 -6.98
CA GLY A 376 9.95 -19.43 -7.96
C GLY A 376 9.78 -18.42 -9.11
N THR A 377 10.63 -18.57 -10.12
CA THR A 377 10.57 -17.79 -11.37
C THR A 377 10.72 -18.71 -12.59
N ALA A 378 10.05 -18.39 -13.69
CA ALA A 378 10.21 -19.07 -14.97
C ALA A 378 11.29 -18.39 -15.82
N VAL A 379 11.88 -19.13 -16.77
CA VAL A 379 12.86 -18.61 -17.73
C VAL A 379 12.26 -18.65 -19.12
N ASN A 380 12.16 -17.50 -19.79
CA ASN A 380 11.63 -17.38 -21.14
C ASN A 380 12.81 -17.18 -22.10
N VAL A 381 13.01 -18.11 -23.03
CA VAL A 381 14.02 -18.03 -24.08
C VAL A 381 13.29 -17.73 -25.39
N GLN A 382 13.68 -16.67 -26.08
CA GLN A 382 12.94 -16.17 -27.24
C GLN A 382 13.90 -15.67 -28.32
N ALA A 383 13.64 -15.98 -29.59
CA ALA A 383 14.41 -15.47 -30.73
C ALA A 383 14.52 -13.94 -30.69
N MET A 384 15.71 -13.41 -30.98
CA MET A 384 15.94 -11.97 -31.10
C MET A 384 15.23 -11.38 -32.31
N VAL A 385 14.78 -10.14 -32.17
CA VAL A 385 14.36 -9.25 -33.25
C VAL A 385 14.93 -7.86 -32.98
N PHE A 386 15.40 -7.18 -34.02
CA PHE A 386 16.31 -6.05 -33.89
C PHE A 386 15.68 -4.70 -34.27
N GLY A 387 15.42 -3.89 -33.24
CA GLY A 387 14.98 -2.49 -33.37
C GLY A 387 16.08 -1.54 -33.83
N ASN A 388 17.33 -2.00 -33.92
CA ASN A 388 18.55 -1.23 -34.24
C ASN A 388 19.21 -1.61 -35.59
N LEU A 389 18.41 -1.98 -36.61
CA LEU A 389 18.86 -2.22 -37.99
C LEU A 389 18.59 -1.00 -38.92
N GLY A 390 18.88 0.21 -38.44
CA GLY A 390 18.65 1.45 -39.21
C GLY A 390 17.21 1.99 -39.12
N GLU A 391 16.92 3.01 -39.93
CA GLU A 391 15.71 3.85 -39.81
C GLU A 391 14.37 3.15 -40.13
N THR A 392 14.40 1.90 -40.59
CA THR A 392 13.18 1.07 -40.78
C THR A 392 12.93 0.10 -39.61
N SER A 393 13.79 0.13 -38.59
CA SER A 393 13.63 -0.60 -37.33
C SER A 393 13.41 0.36 -36.16
N ALA A 394 12.67 -0.09 -35.16
CA ALA A 394 12.35 0.67 -33.96
C ALA A 394 12.01 -0.24 -32.77
N THR A 395 11.88 0.31 -31.59
CA THR A 395 11.37 -0.40 -30.40
C THR A 395 10.58 0.55 -29.51
N GLY A 396 9.62 0.03 -28.74
CA GLY A 396 8.76 0.88 -27.92
C GLY A 396 7.90 0.15 -26.90
N VAL A 397 7.28 0.95 -26.03
CA VAL A 397 6.39 0.52 -24.95
C VAL A 397 5.09 1.30 -25.04
N ALA A 398 3.95 0.58 -25.03
CA ALA A 398 2.64 1.15 -25.30
C ALA A 398 1.57 0.66 -24.30
N PHE A 399 0.68 1.57 -23.92
CA PHE A 399 -0.50 1.32 -23.09
C PHE A 399 -1.77 1.55 -23.93
N SER A 400 -2.73 0.62 -23.91
CA SER A 400 -3.96 0.75 -24.72
C SER A 400 -4.88 1.91 -24.28
N ARG A 401 -4.69 2.39 -23.05
CA ARG A 401 -5.30 3.60 -22.46
C ARG A 401 -4.26 4.29 -21.59
N ASN A 402 -4.38 5.60 -21.40
CA ASN A 402 -3.41 6.36 -20.59
C ASN A 402 -3.40 5.85 -19.12
N PRO A 403 -2.24 5.41 -18.57
CA PRO A 403 -2.17 4.80 -17.23
C PRO A 403 -2.32 5.82 -16.09
N SER A 404 -2.24 7.12 -16.38
CA SER A 404 -2.31 8.21 -15.39
C SER A 404 -3.70 8.88 -15.32
N THR A 405 -4.37 9.06 -16.47
CA THR A 405 -5.70 9.69 -16.57
C THR A 405 -6.84 8.70 -16.83
N GLY A 406 -6.54 7.52 -17.36
CA GLY A 406 -7.53 6.53 -17.81
C GLY A 406 -8.11 6.79 -19.19
N GLU A 407 -7.71 7.86 -19.89
CA GLU A 407 -8.24 8.19 -21.21
C GLU A 407 -8.02 7.08 -22.24
N ARG A 408 -9.06 6.80 -23.03
CA ARG A 408 -9.10 5.81 -24.11
C ARG A 408 -8.33 6.27 -25.36
N LYS A 409 -7.03 6.46 -25.20
CA LYS A 409 -6.04 6.81 -26.22
C LYS A 409 -4.83 5.89 -26.06
N LEU A 410 -4.25 5.44 -27.18
CA LEU A 410 -2.95 4.77 -27.19
C LEU A 410 -1.90 5.76 -26.64
N TYR A 411 -1.21 5.36 -25.57
CA TYR A 411 -0.23 6.18 -24.86
C TYR A 411 1.09 5.42 -24.76
N GLY A 412 2.22 6.08 -25.00
CA GLY A 412 3.53 5.45 -24.88
C GLY A 412 4.53 5.97 -25.89
N GLU A 413 5.71 5.38 -25.84
CA GLU A 413 6.94 5.94 -26.39
C GLU A 413 7.71 4.90 -27.22
N PHE A 414 8.49 5.38 -28.19
CA PHE A 414 9.33 4.55 -29.04
C PHE A 414 10.66 5.23 -29.39
N LEU A 415 11.63 4.45 -29.86
CA LEU A 415 12.87 4.93 -30.46
C LEU A 415 13.11 4.22 -31.80
N ILE A 416 13.43 5.01 -32.83
CA ILE A 416 13.94 4.51 -34.13
C ILE A 416 15.40 4.09 -33.94
N ASN A 417 15.79 2.99 -34.59
CA ASN A 417 17.16 2.49 -34.61
C ASN A 417 17.75 2.32 -33.19
N ALA A 418 17.12 1.47 -32.37
CA ALA A 418 17.37 1.33 -30.93
C ALA A 418 17.04 -0.09 -30.40
N GLN A 419 17.62 -0.47 -29.26
CA GLN A 419 17.17 -1.65 -28.47
C GLN A 419 16.30 -1.21 -27.29
N GLY A 420 15.48 -2.12 -26.75
CA GLY A 420 14.55 -1.80 -25.66
C GLY A 420 15.22 -1.28 -24.38
N GLU A 421 16.50 -1.60 -24.21
CA GLU A 421 17.39 -1.00 -23.21
C GLU A 421 17.48 0.52 -23.34
N ASP A 422 17.64 1.07 -24.54
CA ASP A 422 17.78 2.51 -24.79
C ASP A 422 16.53 3.32 -24.38
N VAL A 423 15.35 2.70 -24.50
CA VAL A 423 14.05 3.27 -24.09
C VAL A 423 13.93 3.29 -22.55
N VAL A 424 14.43 2.26 -21.87
CA VAL A 424 14.35 2.14 -20.40
C VAL A 424 15.44 2.95 -19.70
N ALA A 425 16.63 3.06 -20.29
CA ALA A 425 17.77 3.79 -19.74
C ALA A 425 17.65 5.32 -19.90
N GLY A 426 16.78 5.80 -20.81
CA GLY A 426 16.53 7.24 -20.99
C GLY A 426 17.67 8.04 -21.65
N ILE A 427 18.76 7.37 -22.06
CA ILE A 427 19.95 7.97 -22.69
C ILE A 427 19.58 8.74 -23.96
N ARG A 428 18.58 8.27 -24.71
CA ARG A 428 18.02 8.94 -25.88
C ARG A 428 16.60 9.38 -25.57
N THR A 429 16.27 10.66 -25.77
CA THR A 429 14.91 11.19 -25.60
C THR A 429 13.92 10.40 -26.48
N PRO A 430 12.93 9.70 -25.91
CA PRO A 430 11.96 8.92 -26.67
C PRO A 430 11.07 9.79 -27.57
N GLN A 431 10.39 9.14 -28.51
CA GLN A 431 9.46 9.74 -29.45
C GLN A 431 8.02 9.24 -29.19
N GLU A 432 7.04 10.03 -29.58
CA GLU A 432 5.61 9.81 -29.28
C GLU A 432 4.96 8.82 -30.26
N ILE A 433 4.22 7.84 -29.75
CA ILE A 433 3.62 6.81 -30.62
C ILE A 433 2.54 7.37 -31.58
N THR A 434 1.80 8.42 -31.19
CA THR A 434 0.73 9.03 -32.02
C THR A 434 1.04 10.46 -32.40
N GLU A 435 0.57 10.90 -33.57
CA GLU A 435 0.75 12.29 -34.05
C GLU A 435 0.01 13.28 -33.15
N ALA A 436 -1.12 12.88 -32.58
CA ALA A 436 -1.86 13.68 -31.59
C ALA A 436 -1.07 13.91 -30.30
N ALA A 437 -0.32 12.90 -29.83
CA ALA A 437 0.57 13.06 -28.67
C ALA A 437 1.78 13.94 -29.01
N ARG A 438 2.43 13.72 -30.16
CA ARG A 438 3.53 14.57 -30.66
C ARG A 438 3.14 16.06 -30.73
N ILE A 439 1.95 16.37 -31.24
CA ILE A 439 1.44 17.75 -31.28
C ILE A 439 1.20 18.31 -29.87
N ALA A 440 0.72 17.49 -28.94
CA ALA A 440 0.44 17.91 -27.55
C ALA A 440 1.71 18.10 -26.70
N SER A 441 2.77 17.32 -26.92
CA SER A 441 4.09 17.51 -26.28
C SER A 441 4.99 18.52 -26.99
N GLY A 442 4.60 18.98 -28.19
CA GLY A 442 5.34 19.98 -28.97
C GLY A 442 6.61 19.45 -29.63
N SER A 443 6.75 18.13 -29.77
CA SER A 443 7.97 17.51 -30.30
C SER A 443 8.14 17.72 -31.81
N ASP A 444 9.36 18.02 -32.21
CA ASP A 444 9.84 18.18 -33.59
C ASP A 444 10.03 16.84 -34.31
N LYS A 445 10.45 15.81 -33.58
CA LYS A 445 10.68 14.44 -34.08
C LYS A 445 9.37 13.74 -34.49
N PRO A 446 9.35 12.92 -35.55
CA PRO A 446 8.14 12.29 -36.05
C PRO A 446 7.53 11.28 -35.06
N SER A 447 6.21 11.14 -35.08
CA SER A 447 5.48 10.10 -34.36
C SER A 447 5.63 8.73 -35.04
N LEU A 448 5.41 7.62 -34.33
CA LEU A 448 5.43 6.27 -34.95
C LEU A 448 4.38 6.16 -36.06
N GLU A 449 3.20 6.74 -35.83
CA GLU A 449 2.11 6.92 -36.80
C GLU A 449 2.57 7.55 -38.13
N LYS A 450 3.54 8.48 -38.08
CA LYS A 450 4.07 9.20 -39.24
C LYS A 450 5.34 8.59 -39.82
N ALA A 451 6.21 8.02 -38.99
CA ALA A 451 7.47 7.41 -39.41
C ALA A 451 7.29 5.98 -39.96
N MET A 452 6.38 5.20 -39.37
CA MET A 452 6.18 3.78 -39.66
C MET A 452 4.68 3.44 -39.72
N PRO A 453 3.93 3.96 -40.72
CA PRO A 453 2.46 3.88 -40.75
C PRO A 453 1.89 2.46 -40.82
N GLU A 454 2.55 1.50 -41.50
CA GLU A 454 2.05 0.11 -41.53
C GLU A 454 2.26 -0.62 -40.19
N PRO A 455 3.46 -0.62 -39.56
CA PRO A 455 3.63 -1.07 -38.17
C PRO A 455 2.68 -0.40 -37.18
N PHE A 456 2.39 0.89 -37.34
CA PHE A 456 1.42 1.59 -36.49
C PHE A 456 -0.01 1.04 -36.66
N LYS A 457 -0.49 0.84 -37.89
CA LYS A 457 -1.80 0.22 -38.16
C LYS A 457 -1.89 -1.20 -37.58
N GLU A 458 -0.82 -1.97 -37.67
CA GLU A 458 -0.71 -3.30 -37.06
C GLU A 458 -0.79 -3.22 -35.52
N LEU A 459 -0.05 -2.30 -34.89
CA LEU A 459 -0.08 -2.08 -33.44
C LEU A 459 -1.49 -1.68 -32.97
N VAL A 460 -2.20 -0.81 -33.70
CA VAL A 460 -3.58 -0.40 -33.43
C VAL A 460 -4.55 -1.58 -33.46
N LYS A 461 -4.41 -2.45 -34.48
CA LYS A 461 -5.16 -3.70 -34.63
C LYS A 461 -4.86 -4.69 -33.48
N TYR A 462 -3.60 -4.84 -33.07
CA TYR A 462 -3.22 -5.79 -32.03
C TYR A 462 -3.58 -5.32 -30.62
N TYR A 463 -3.36 -4.06 -30.22
CA TYR A 463 -3.79 -3.61 -28.88
C TYR A 463 -5.31 -3.69 -28.72
N THR A 464 -6.08 -3.36 -29.77
CA THR A 464 -7.55 -3.45 -29.75
C THR A 464 -8.03 -4.91 -29.58
N LYS A 465 -7.28 -5.88 -30.12
CA LYS A 465 -7.54 -7.31 -29.92
C LYS A 465 -7.18 -7.75 -28.50
N LEU A 466 -6.03 -7.30 -27.99
CA LEU A 466 -5.53 -7.62 -26.65
C LEU A 466 -6.44 -7.09 -25.54
N GLU A 467 -6.82 -5.81 -25.59
CA GLU A 467 -7.72 -5.20 -24.60
C GLU A 467 -9.10 -5.88 -24.56
N LYS A 468 -9.64 -6.30 -25.73
CA LYS A 468 -10.89 -7.06 -25.79
C LYS A 468 -10.75 -8.50 -25.28
N HIS A 469 -9.61 -9.16 -25.52
CA HIS A 469 -9.36 -10.53 -25.06
C HIS A 469 -9.13 -10.58 -23.54
N TYR A 470 -8.16 -9.81 -23.03
CA TYR A 470 -7.86 -9.70 -21.59
C TYR A 470 -8.92 -8.90 -20.83
N ARG A 471 -9.86 -8.27 -21.55
CA ARG A 471 -10.96 -7.43 -21.05
C ARG A 471 -10.47 -6.23 -20.23
N ASP A 472 -9.22 -5.80 -20.37
CA ASP A 472 -8.57 -4.81 -19.51
C ASP A 472 -7.45 -4.07 -20.24
N MET A 473 -7.14 -2.84 -19.81
CA MET A 473 -6.05 -2.04 -20.36
C MET A 473 -4.72 -2.81 -20.31
N GLN A 474 -4.02 -2.85 -21.45
CA GLN A 474 -2.77 -3.59 -21.62
C GLN A 474 -1.58 -2.64 -21.73
N ASP A 475 -0.48 -3.07 -21.11
CA ASP A 475 0.90 -2.56 -21.17
C ASP A 475 1.70 -3.56 -22.02
N MET A 476 2.30 -3.07 -23.10
CA MET A 476 2.82 -3.88 -24.22
C MET A 476 4.23 -3.44 -24.61
N GLU A 477 5.12 -4.40 -24.83
CA GLU A 477 6.47 -4.18 -25.42
C GLU A 477 6.45 -4.62 -26.89
N PHE A 478 7.02 -3.82 -27.80
CA PHE A 478 7.10 -4.17 -29.22
C PHE A 478 8.43 -3.74 -29.87
N THR A 479 8.77 -4.42 -30.96
CA THR A 479 9.88 -4.08 -31.85
C THR A 479 9.37 -4.03 -33.29
N VAL A 480 9.82 -3.05 -34.06
CA VAL A 480 9.73 -3.06 -35.52
C VAL A 480 11.10 -3.46 -36.06
N GLU A 481 11.14 -4.47 -36.92
CA GLU A 481 12.36 -4.95 -37.57
C GLU A 481 12.21 -4.85 -39.09
N ARG A 482 12.99 -3.98 -39.74
CA ARG A 482 12.95 -3.76 -41.21
C ARG A 482 11.50 -3.59 -41.73
N GLY A 483 10.69 -2.79 -41.03
CA GLY A 483 9.29 -2.52 -41.35
C GLY A 483 8.25 -3.57 -40.89
N ARG A 484 8.66 -4.66 -40.22
CA ARG A 484 7.76 -5.69 -39.67
C ARG A 484 7.55 -5.53 -38.16
N LEU A 485 6.31 -5.49 -37.69
CA LEU A 485 6.00 -5.44 -36.26
C LEU A 485 6.13 -6.81 -35.58
N TRP A 486 6.71 -6.81 -34.39
CA TRP A 486 6.84 -7.95 -33.49
C TRP A 486 6.39 -7.56 -32.07
N MET A 487 5.51 -8.36 -31.46
CA MET A 487 4.99 -8.17 -30.10
C MET A 487 5.81 -9.00 -29.11
N LEU A 488 6.50 -8.33 -28.19
CA LEU A 488 7.43 -8.95 -27.24
C LEU A 488 6.78 -9.28 -25.89
N GLN A 489 5.83 -8.46 -25.46
CA GLN A 489 5.13 -8.66 -24.18
C GLN A 489 3.75 -8.01 -24.19
N THR A 490 2.83 -8.57 -23.41
CA THR A 490 1.62 -7.87 -22.94
C THR A 490 1.41 -8.21 -21.47
N ARG A 491 0.82 -7.30 -20.70
CA ARG A 491 0.30 -7.51 -19.34
C ARG A 491 -0.80 -6.50 -19.05
N ASN A 492 -1.66 -6.77 -18.06
CA ASN A 492 -2.57 -5.74 -17.56
C ASN A 492 -1.73 -4.58 -16.99
N GLY A 493 -1.91 -3.37 -17.53
CA GLY A 493 -1.03 -2.25 -17.22
C GLY A 493 -1.23 -1.70 -15.81
N LYS A 494 -0.13 -1.40 -15.10
CA LYS A 494 -0.18 -0.61 -13.86
C LYS A 494 -0.71 0.79 -14.17
N ARG A 495 -1.47 1.36 -13.25
CA ARG A 495 -2.25 2.61 -13.45
C ARG A 495 -2.56 3.29 -12.11
N THR A 496 -2.89 4.58 -12.14
CA THR A 496 -3.35 5.33 -10.95
C THR A 496 -4.76 4.91 -10.53
N ALA A 497 -5.18 5.23 -9.29
CA ALA A 497 -6.57 5.02 -8.85
C ALA A 497 -7.59 5.72 -9.77
N LYS A 498 -7.28 6.96 -10.18
CA LYS A 498 -8.08 7.75 -11.14
C LYS A 498 -8.23 7.03 -12.48
N ALA A 499 -7.13 6.52 -13.02
CA ALA A 499 -7.14 5.75 -14.27
C ALA A 499 -7.86 4.40 -14.11
N ALA A 500 -7.72 3.72 -12.97
CA ALA A 500 -8.42 2.48 -12.69
C ALA A 500 -9.94 2.65 -12.71
N LEU A 501 -10.47 3.67 -12.00
CA LEU A 501 -11.89 4.01 -12.02
C LEU A 501 -12.38 4.29 -13.44
N LYS A 502 -11.72 5.21 -14.15
CA LYS A 502 -12.14 5.59 -15.50
C LYS A 502 -12.12 4.40 -16.46
N ILE A 503 -11.05 3.61 -16.46
CA ILE A 503 -10.93 2.44 -17.34
C ILE A 503 -12.00 1.40 -17.01
N ALA A 504 -12.34 1.17 -15.74
CA ALA A 504 -13.39 0.23 -15.35
C ALA A 504 -14.80 0.73 -15.75
N VAL A 505 -15.08 2.03 -15.63
CA VAL A 505 -16.35 2.63 -16.05
C VAL A 505 -16.48 2.64 -17.57
N ASP A 506 -15.45 3.08 -18.30
CA ASP A 506 -15.41 3.09 -19.76
C ASP A 506 -15.58 1.67 -20.33
N LEU A 507 -14.83 0.67 -19.84
CA LEU A 507 -14.95 -0.72 -20.30
C LEU A 507 -16.34 -1.34 -20.03
N ALA A 508 -17.01 -0.91 -18.96
CA ALA A 508 -18.38 -1.36 -18.66
C ALA A 508 -19.42 -0.69 -19.55
N ASN A 509 -19.22 0.59 -19.89
CA ASN A 509 -20.06 1.34 -20.83
C ASN A 509 -19.84 0.88 -22.29
N GLU A 510 -18.62 0.48 -22.65
CA GLU A 510 -18.29 -0.19 -23.93
C GLU A 510 -18.78 -1.64 -24.01
N GLY A 511 -19.36 -2.19 -22.94
CA GLY A 511 -19.88 -3.57 -22.89
C GLY A 511 -18.80 -4.65 -22.91
N VAL A 512 -17.52 -4.29 -22.73
CA VAL A 512 -16.41 -5.26 -22.64
C VAL A 512 -16.49 -6.04 -21.34
N ILE A 513 -16.87 -5.37 -20.25
CA ILE A 513 -17.04 -5.95 -18.90
C ILE A 513 -18.44 -5.67 -18.33
N SER A 514 -18.84 -6.44 -17.32
CA SER A 514 -20.07 -6.13 -16.57
C SER A 514 -19.83 -5.05 -15.51
N ARG A 515 -20.89 -4.35 -15.07
CA ARG A 515 -20.81 -3.40 -13.94
C ARG A 515 -20.28 -4.05 -12.65
N ASN A 516 -20.64 -5.31 -12.41
CA ASN A 516 -20.15 -6.10 -11.28
C ASN A 516 -18.64 -6.39 -11.42
N GLU A 517 -18.18 -6.69 -12.63
CA GLU A 517 -16.76 -6.90 -12.93
C GLU A 517 -15.96 -5.59 -12.83
N ALA A 518 -16.54 -4.43 -13.17
CA ALA A 518 -15.93 -3.12 -12.92
C ALA A 518 -15.75 -2.87 -11.41
N VAL A 519 -16.78 -3.11 -10.60
CA VAL A 519 -16.72 -3.02 -9.13
C VAL A 519 -15.66 -3.98 -8.55
N LEU A 520 -15.51 -5.19 -9.09
CA LEU A 520 -14.51 -6.17 -8.68
C LEU A 520 -13.05 -5.85 -9.07
N ARG A 521 -12.81 -4.85 -9.91
CA ARG A 521 -11.46 -4.50 -10.43
C ARG A 521 -10.76 -3.36 -9.71
N ILE A 522 -11.48 -2.58 -8.92
CA ILE A 522 -10.91 -1.44 -8.19
C ILE A 522 -10.38 -1.94 -6.85
N GLU A 523 -9.08 -1.83 -6.62
CA GLU A 523 -8.47 -2.16 -5.32
C GLU A 523 -8.95 -1.13 -4.28
N PRO A 524 -9.66 -1.51 -3.19
CA PRO A 524 -10.40 -0.52 -2.42
C PRO A 524 -9.53 0.52 -1.71
N ASN A 525 -8.32 0.18 -1.24
CA ASN A 525 -7.43 1.16 -0.58
C ASN A 525 -6.92 2.22 -1.56
N SER A 526 -6.85 1.91 -2.87
CA SER A 526 -6.49 2.90 -3.88
C SER A 526 -7.42 4.12 -3.91
N LEU A 527 -8.65 4.01 -3.37
CA LEU A 527 -9.57 5.14 -3.27
C LEU A 527 -9.08 6.25 -2.31
N ASP A 528 -8.26 5.97 -1.29
CA ASP A 528 -7.75 7.02 -0.37
C ASP A 528 -6.98 8.11 -1.14
N GLN A 529 -6.32 7.74 -2.25
CA GLN A 529 -5.62 8.65 -3.16
C GLN A 529 -6.54 9.67 -3.86
N LEU A 530 -7.86 9.50 -3.76
CA LEU A 530 -8.89 10.32 -4.40
C LEU A 530 -9.74 11.10 -3.36
N LEU A 531 -9.47 10.92 -2.07
CA LEU A 531 -10.26 11.46 -0.96
C LEU A 531 -9.49 12.50 -0.13
N HIS A 532 -8.17 12.51 -0.21
CA HIS A 532 -7.28 13.44 0.50
C HIS A 532 -6.39 14.21 -0.49
N PRO A 533 -5.91 15.43 -0.16
CA PRO A 533 -4.92 16.14 -0.95
C PRO A 533 -3.62 15.34 -1.08
N THR A 534 -2.92 15.46 -2.21
CA THR A 534 -1.67 14.75 -2.48
C THR A 534 -0.56 15.69 -2.92
N ILE A 535 0.70 15.38 -2.60
CA ILE A 535 1.86 16.13 -3.10
C ILE A 535 1.96 16.01 -4.62
N ASP A 536 2.17 17.13 -5.32
CA ASP A 536 2.34 17.12 -6.78
C ASP A 536 3.51 16.19 -7.20
N PRO A 537 3.31 15.24 -8.14
CA PRO A 537 4.37 14.37 -8.61
C PRO A 537 5.60 15.09 -9.20
N LYS A 538 5.44 16.34 -9.65
CA LYS A 538 6.53 17.18 -10.22
C LYS A 538 7.26 18.03 -9.18
N ALA A 539 6.81 18.06 -7.93
CA ALA A 539 7.42 18.88 -6.89
C ALA A 539 8.69 18.24 -6.31
N GLU A 540 9.69 19.07 -6.00
CA GLU A 540 10.93 18.66 -5.34
C GLU A 540 10.65 18.17 -3.91
N ARG A 541 11.24 17.03 -3.52
CA ARG A 541 10.95 16.34 -2.25
C ARG A 541 12.17 16.35 -1.32
N LYS A 542 12.47 17.50 -0.72
CA LYS A 542 13.55 17.64 0.28
C LYS A 542 13.16 16.99 1.62
N MET A 543 13.30 15.67 1.70
CA MET A 543 12.95 14.87 2.87
C MET A 543 13.88 15.15 4.07
N ILE A 544 13.30 15.22 5.27
CA ILE A 544 14.02 15.47 6.52
C ILE A 544 13.78 14.40 7.59
N ALA A 545 12.69 13.64 7.50
CA ALA A 545 12.43 12.48 8.35
C ALA A 545 11.42 11.52 7.69
N THR A 546 11.27 10.35 8.28
CA THR A 546 10.22 9.38 7.95
C THR A 546 9.66 8.80 9.25
N GLY A 547 8.34 8.66 9.31
CA GLY A 547 7.60 7.97 10.36
C GLY A 547 6.62 6.97 9.76
N LEU A 548 5.63 6.58 10.54
CA LEU A 548 4.53 5.72 10.11
C LEU A 548 3.46 6.54 9.38
N PRO A 549 2.90 6.04 8.25
CA PRO A 549 1.82 6.70 7.49
C PRO A 549 0.48 6.60 8.25
N ALA A 550 0.37 7.35 9.34
CA ALA A 550 -0.67 7.18 10.34
C ALA A 550 -2.07 7.58 9.85
N SER A 551 -2.18 8.63 9.03
CA SER A 551 -3.45 9.04 8.42
C SER A 551 -3.19 9.66 7.04
N PRO A 552 -3.88 9.22 5.98
CA PRO A 552 -3.50 9.52 4.60
C PRO A 552 -3.65 11.00 4.21
N GLY A 553 -2.98 11.36 3.11
CA GLY A 553 -2.98 12.68 2.50
C GLY A 553 -1.73 13.51 2.77
N ALA A 554 -1.69 14.70 2.19
CA ALA A 554 -0.61 15.67 2.31
C ALA A 554 -1.08 16.98 2.96
N ALA A 555 -0.28 17.53 3.87
CA ALA A 555 -0.53 18.81 4.51
C ALA A 555 0.75 19.65 4.61
N ALA A 556 0.64 20.96 4.37
CA ALA A 556 1.77 21.90 4.44
C ALA A 556 1.42 23.13 5.29
N GLY A 557 2.23 23.41 6.31
CA GLY A 557 1.96 24.44 7.30
C GLY A 557 3.14 24.80 8.19
N GLU A 558 3.00 25.90 8.91
CA GLU A 558 3.94 26.40 9.92
C GLU A 558 3.99 25.46 11.14
N ILE A 559 5.18 25.17 11.67
CA ILE A 559 5.35 24.34 12.86
C ILE A 559 4.80 25.03 14.10
N VAL A 560 3.93 24.34 14.84
CA VAL A 560 3.47 24.70 16.19
C VAL A 560 3.66 23.53 17.15
N PHE A 561 3.96 23.82 18.42
CA PHE A 561 4.29 22.79 19.44
C PHE A 561 3.28 22.69 20.60
N ASN A 562 2.28 23.57 20.60
CA ASN A 562 1.20 23.68 21.58
C ASN A 562 -0.14 23.79 20.81
N SER A 563 -1.21 23.27 21.42
CA SER A 563 -2.52 23.11 20.78
C SER A 563 -3.38 24.40 20.79
N ASP A 564 -3.27 25.21 21.84
CA ASP A 564 -3.94 26.52 21.93
C ASP A 564 -3.39 27.48 20.86
N GLU A 565 -2.08 27.42 20.60
CA GLU A 565 -1.43 28.17 19.52
C GLU A 565 -1.87 27.69 18.13
N ALA A 566 -2.10 26.39 17.95
CA ALA A 566 -2.64 25.87 16.70
C ALA A 566 -4.04 26.46 16.43
N GLU A 567 -4.90 26.54 17.45
CA GLU A 567 -6.21 27.18 17.36
C GLU A 567 -6.13 28.70 17.14
N LEU A 568 -5.30 29.41 17.91
CA LEU A 568 -5.09 30.85 17.76
C LEU A 568 -4.62 31.21 16.35
N LEU A 569 -3.66 30.50 15.79
CA LEU A 569 -3.16 30.73 14.43
C LEU A 569 -4.19 30.31 13.36
N LYS A 570 -5.01 29.29 13.64
CA LYS A 570 -6.13 28.91 12.76
C LYS A 570 -7.24 29.97 12.75
N SER A 571 -7.51 30.64 13.88
CA SER A 571 -8.42 31.80 13.95
C SER A 571 -7.92 32.98 13.11
N GLN A 572 -6.59 33.13 13.00
CA GLN A 572 -5.91 34.08 12.11
C GLN A 572 -5.82 33.57 10.65
N ASN A 573 -6.53 32.49 10.34
CA ASN A 573 -6.58 31.83 9.02
C ASN A 573 -5.21 31.33 8.49
N ARG A 574 -4.26 31.04 9.38
CA ARG A 574 -2.95 30.47 9.04
C ARG A 574 -3.02 28.95 8.98
N LYS A 575 -2.16 28.35 8.14
CA LYS A 575 -2.03 26.89 7.96
C LYS A 575 -0.87 26.38 8.80
N VAL A 576 -1.14 25.56 9.81
CA VAL A 576 -0.15 25.05 10.78
C VAL A 576 -0.05 23.52 10.75
N ILE A 577 1.09 22.97 11.17
CA ILE A 577 1.31 21.55 11.44
C ILE A 577 1.63 21.40 12.93
N LEU A 578 0.82 20.62 13.65
CA LEU A 578 1.03 20.37 15.08
C LEU A 578 2.11 19.30 15.25
N VAL A 579 3.25 19.70 15.84
CA VAL A 579 4.40 18.84 16.09
C VAL A 579 4.50 18.57 17.60
N ARG A 580 4.38 17.29 17.99
CA ARG A 580 4.43 16.86 19.39
C ARG A 580 5.37 15.67 19.56
N VAL A 581 5.73 15.34 20.79
CA VAL A 581 6.34 14.04 21.12
C VAL A 581 5.28 12.94 20.98
N GLU A 582 4.18 13.12 21.72
CA GLU A 582 2.92 12.39 21.63
C GLU A 582 1.75 13.37 21.93
N THR A 583 0.51 13.01 21.58
CA THR A 583 -0.69 13.84 21.81
C THR A 583 -1.55 13.27 22.93
N SER A 584 -2.06 14.11 23.83
CA SER A 584 -3.10 13.74 24.81
C SER A 584 -4.51 14.10 24.31
N PRO A 585 -5.59 13.69 25.01
CA PRO A 585 -6.94 14.20 24.73
C PRO A 585 -7.07 15.73 24.88
N GLU A 586 -6.20 16.37 25.66
CA GLU A 586 -6.13 17.83 25.76
C GLU A 586 -5.51 18.50 24.51
N ASP A 587 -4.93 17.75 23.57
CA ASP A 587 -4.46 18.29 22.29
C ASP A 587 -5.58 18.32 21.20
N ILE A 588 -6.79 17.83 21.48
CA ILE A 588 -7.85 17.61 20.47
C ILE A 588 -8.25 18.89 19.72
N HIS A 589 -8.37 20.05 20.38
CA HIS A 589 -8.69 21.33 19.71
C HIS A 589 -7.56 21.77 18.77
N GLY A 590 -6.30 21.65 19.20
CA GLY A 590 -5.15 21.94 18.35
C GLY A 590 -5.00 20.99 17.16
N MET A 591 -5.29 19.70 17.38
CA MET A 591 -5.39 18.69 16.33
C MET A 591 -6.54 19.01 15.35
N HIS A 592 -7.67 19.53 15.84
CA HIS A 592 -8.78 20.01 15.02
C HIS A 592 -8.49 21.36 14.32
N ALA A 593 -7.57 22.17 14.83
CA ALA A 593 -7.12 23.41 14.20
C ALA A 593 -6.09 23.19 13.08
N ALA A 594 -5.10 22.31 13.29
CA ALA A 594 -3.97 22.09 12.38
C ALA A 594 -4.37 21.48 11.02
N GLU A 595 -3.58 21.72 9.98
CA GLU A 595 -3.76 21.08 8.67
C GLU A 595 -3.30 19.61 8.68
N GLY A 596 -2.38 19.26 9.58
CA GLY A 596 -1.83 17.92 9.75
C GLY A 596 -1.04 17.80 11.05
N ILE A 597 -0.74 16.56 11.46
CA ILE A 597 -0.19 16.22 12.78
C ILE A 597 1.08 15.37 12.63
N LEU A 598 2.14 15.71 13.36
CA LEU A 598 3.42 15.02 13.35
C LEU A 598 3.83 14.65 14.79
N THR A 599 4.00 13.35 15.08
CA THR A 599 4.48 12.89 16.39
C THR A 599 5.79 12.11 16.28
N THR A 600 6.70 12.31 17.23
CA THR A 600 7.97 11.57 17.27
C THR A 600 7.82 10.17 17.86
N ARG A 601 6.76 9.94 18.65
CA ARG A 601 6.31 8.65 19.21
C ARG A 601 4.89 8.29 18.72
N GLY A 602 4.40 7.15 19.18
CA GLY A 602 3.08 6.60 18.83
C GLY A 602 3.10 5.73 17.58
N GLY A 603 2.36 4.62 17.60
CA GLY A 603 2.17 3.74 16.45
C GLY A 603 1.08 4.23 15.49
N MET A 604 0.80 3.42 14.46
CA MET A 604 -0.40 3.51 13.60
C MET A 604 -1.71 3.55 14.41
N THR A 605 -1.66 3.10 15.65
CA THR A 605 -2.78 2.92 16.58
C THR A 605 -2.95 4.05 17.60
N SER A 606 -1.93 4.90 17.76
CA SER A 606 -1.88 5.94 18.81
C SER A 606 -3.03 6.95 18.75
N HIS A 607 -3.24 7.69 19.85
CA HIS A 607 -4.20 8.81 19.92
C HIS A 607 -4.11 9.74 18.70
N ALA A 608 -2.89 10.20 18.37
CA ALA A 608 -2.60 11.02 17.20
C ALA A 608 -3.14 10.41 15.90
N ALA A 609 -2.84 9.13 15.66
CA ALA A 609 -3.23 8.41 14.45
C ALA A 609 -4.75 8.19 14.35
N VAL A 610 -5.41 7.82 15.46
CA VAL A 610 -6.85 7.54 15.50
C VAL A 610 -7.67 8.81 15.32
N VAL A 611 -7.33 9.88 16.04
CA VAL A 611 -8.05 11.17 15.95
C VAL A 611 -7.82 11.80 14.58
N ALA A 612 -6.59 11.75 14.03
CA ALA A 612 -6.31 12.22 12.68
C ALA A 612 -7.10 11.47 11.60
N ARG A 613 -7.18 10.12 11.67
CA ARG A 613 -8.01 9.32 10.74
C ARG A 613 -9.52 9.53 10.93
N GLY A 614 -9.96 9.88 12.14
CA GLY A 614 -11.32 10.32 12.42
C GLY A 614 -11.64 11.62 11.67
N MET A 615 -10.79 12.63 11.84
CA MET A 615 -10.90 13.95 11.21
C MET A 615 -10.54 13.97 9.70
N GLY A 616 -9.97 12.88 9.16
CA GLY A 616 -9.48 12.80 7.78
C GLY A 616 -8.22 13.62 7.49
N LYS A 617 -7.44 13.95 8.53
CA LYS A 617 -6.26 14.82 8.43
C LYS A 617 -4.99 14.01 8.20
N PRO A 618 -4.04 14.50 7.38
CA PRO A 618 -2.72 13.91 7.25
C PRO A 618 -2.01 13.78 8.60
N CYS A 619 -1.48 12.60 8.90
CA CYS A 619 -0.68 12.37 10.08
C CYS A 619 0.51 11.43 9.81
N VAL A 620 1.66 11.80 10.36
CA VAL A 620 2.86 10.96 10.43
C VAL A 620 3.19 10.74 11.91
N ALA A 621 3.08 9.50 12.37
CA ALA A 621 3.33 9.13 13.78
C ALA A 621 4.65 8.39 13.95
N GLY A 622 5.22 8.37 15.15
CA GLY A 622 6.42 7.59 15.44
C GLY A 622 7.66 7.99 14.64
N ALA A 623 7.77 9.27 14.24
CA ALA A 623 8.91 9.82 13.51
C ALA A 623 10.15 9.99 14.40
N GLY A 624 10.65 8.88 14.99
CA GLY A 624 11.66 8.87 16.04
C GLY A 624 13.07 9.37 15.65
N SER A 625 13.30 9.70 14.38
CA SER A 625 14.48 10.45 13.92
C SER A 625 14.38 11.96 14.20
N ILE A 626 13.21 12.45 14.59
CA ILE A 626 12.96 13.84 15.00
C ILE A 626 13.10 13.95 16.52
N ARG A 627 13.78 15.00 17.01
CA ARG A 627 13.75 15.42 18.41
C ARG A 627 13.02 16.75 18.53
N VAL A 628 12.09 16.87 19.47
CA VAL A 628 11.38 18.11 19.79
C VAL A 628 11.93 18.67 21.10
N ASP A 629 12.19 19.98 21.14
CA ASP A 629 12.52 20.74 22.34
C ASP A 629 11.47 21.84 22.52
N TYR A 630 10.58 21.62 23.49
CA TYR A 630 9.49 22.54 23.80
C TYR A 630 9.96 23.85 24.43
N ALA A 631 11.07 23.83 25.19
CA ALA A 631 11.60 25.03 25.87
C ALA A 631 12.32 25.96 24.88
N ALA A 632 13.03 25.38 23.90
CA ALA A 632 13.61 26.14 22.79
C ALA A 632 12.59 26.50 21.69
N GLY A 633 11.44 25.82 21.64
CA GLY A 633 10.45 25.97 20.56
C GLY A 633 10.97 25.48 19.21
N THR A 634 11.65 24.32 19.18
CA THR A 634 12.31 23.79 17.98
C THR A 634 12.13 22.27 17.81
N MET A 635 12.32 21.80 16.58
CA MET A 635 12.58 20.39 16.30
C MET A 635 13.89 20.21 15.52
N THR A 636 14.62 19.13 15.78
CA THR A 636 15.81 18.73 15.02
C THR A 636 15.50 17.49 14.19
N ALA A 637 15.75 17.56 12.87
CA ALA A 637 15.52 16.47 11.92
C ALA A 637 16.63 16.46 10.85
N SER A 638 17.23 15.29 10.59
CA SER A 638 18.36 15.13 9.65
C SER A 638 19.46 16.21 9.80
N GLY A 639 19.87 16.48 11.04
CA GLY A 639 20.91 17.48 11.38
C GLY A 639 20.52 18.95 11.20
N GLN A 640 19.33 19.26 10.69
CA GLN A 640 18.79 20.62 10.58
C GLN A 640 17.87 20.92 11.77
N VAL A 641 17.92 22.15 12.27
CA VAL A 641 17.02 22.67 13.32
C VAL A 641 15.95 23.52 12.66
N PHE A 642 14.69 23.18 12.91
CA PHE A 642 13.50 23.92 12.49
C PHE A 642 12.85 24.55 13.71
N LYS A 643 12.41 25.80 13.58
CA LYS A 643 11.79 26.58 14.65
C LYS A 643 10.28 26.61 14.50
N LYS A 644 9.59 26.93 15.59
CA LYS A 644 8.21 27.41 15.58
C LYS A 644 8.02 28.49 14.50
N GLY A 645 7.03 28.33 13.63
CA GLY A 645 6.78 29.20 12.47
C GLY A 645 7.46 28.77 11.16
N ASP A 646 8.51 27.93 11.18
CA ASP A 646 9.09 27.38 9.95
C ASP A 646 8.08 26.45 9.27
N VAL A 647 8.03 26.46 7.93
CA VAL A 647 7.05 25.66 7.18
C VAL A 647 7.62 24.29 6.82
N ILE A 648 6.82 23.24 7.06
CA ILE A 648 7.07 21.87 6.63
C ILE A 648 5.87 21.32 5.86
N THR A 649 6.11 20.22 5.14
CA THR A 649 5.06 19.42 4.49
C THR A 649 5.15 17.98 5.00
N ILE A 650 4.04 17.39 5.42
CA ILE A 650 3.94 15.97 5.74
C ILE A 650 3.12 15.23 4.67
N ASP A 651 3.52 14.01 4.37
CA ASP A 651 2.76 13.04 3.56
C ASP A 651 2.43 11.85 4.48
N GLY A 652 1.20 11.85 4.99
CA GLY A 652 0.68 10.79 5.87
C GLY A 652 0.24 9.53 5.12
N SER A 653 0.26 9.52 3.78
CA SER A 653 0.08 8.30 2.99
C SER A 653 1.39 7.51 2.83
N THR A 654 2.54 8.18 2.85
CA THR A 654 3.87 7.54 2.71
C THR A 654 4.75 7.63 3.96
N GLY A 655 4.35 8.40 4.98
CA GLY A 655 5.11 8.60 6.21
C GLY A 655 6.24 9.63 6.11
N HIS A 656 6.36 10.34 4.99
CA HIS A 656 7.46 11.29 4.76
C HIS A 656 7.22 12.65 5.42
N VAL A 657 8.29 13.24 5.94
CA VAL A 657 8.33 14.64 6.40
C VAL A 657 9.33 15.40 5.53
N LEU A 658 8.90 16.50 4.93
CA LEU A 658 9.64 17.31 3.96
C LEU A 658 9.84 18.75 4.48
N ALA A 659 10.99 19.34 4.19
CA ALA A 659 11.25 20.74 4.50
C ALA A 659 10.53 21.69 3.52
N GLY A 660 9.98 22.79 4.03
CA GLY A 660 9.33 23.82 3.22
C GLY A 660 7.88 23.49 2.84
N ARG A 661 7.28 24.41 2.07
CA ARG A 661 5.94 24.25 1.48
C ARG A 661 6.05 23.58 0.11
N VAL A 662 5.67 22.32 0.02
CA VAL A 662 5.66 21.58 -1.24
C VAL A 662 4.29 21.75 -1.91
N PRO A 663 4.21 21.97 -3.25
CA PRO A 663 2.94 22.01 -3.97
C PRO A 663 2.09 20.75 -3.79
N MET A 664 0.77 20.94 -3.67
CA MET A 664 -0.22 19.89 -3.46
C MET A 664 -1.37 20.05 -4.48
N GLN A 665 -2.01 18.93 -4.81
CA GLN A 665 -3.20 18.87 -5.66
C GLN A 665 -4.41 18.49 -4.80
N GLU A 666 -5.48 19.27 -4.90
CA GLU A 666 -6.75 19.02 -4.20
C GLU A 666 -7.53 17.88 -4.87
N PRO A 667 -8.20 16.99 -4.11
CA PRO A 667 -8.91 15.85 -4.66
C PRO A 667 -10.19 16.29 -5.38
N THR A 668 -10.37 15.84 -6.61
CA THR A 668 -11.60 16.04 -7.40
C THR A 668 -12.29 14.72 -7.64
N LEU A 669 -13.42 14.49 -6.94
CA LEU A 669 -14.29 13.34 -7.15
C LEU A 669 -14.88 13.40 -8.56
N SER A 670 -14.60 12.41 -9.40
CA SER A 670 -15.08 12.35 -10.78
C SER A 670 -16.49 11.75 -10.90
N ASP A 671 -17.15 12.02 -12.03
CA ASP A 671 -18.40 11.36 -12.39
C ASP A 671 -18.24 9.83 -12.50
N ASP A 672 -17.04 9.37 -12.89
CA ASP A 672 -16.66 7.95 -12.89
C ASP A 672 -16.68 7.34 -11.47
N PHE A 673 -16.19 8.07 -10.45
CA PHE A 673 -16.27 7.66 -9.05
C PHE A 673 -17.73 7.56 -8.59
N ALA A 674 -18.54 8.60 -8.82
CA ALA A 674 -19.96 8.59 -8.47
C ALA A 674 -20.72 7.43 -9.15
N THR A 675 -20.40 7.17 -10.43
CA THR A 675 -20.96 6.08 -11.22
C THR A 675 -20.60 4.70 -10.66
N LEU A 676 -19.32 4.44 -10.35
CA LEU A 676 -18.89 3.16 -9.78
C LEU A 676 -19.46 2.94 -8.38
N MET A 677 -19.48 3.98 -7.54
CA MET A 677 -20.07 3.89 -6.19
C MET A 677 -21.58 3.61 -6.23
N ALA A 678 -22.30 4.15 -7.22
CA ALA A 678 -23.71 3.82 -7.47
C ALA A 678 -23.94 2.40 -8.05
N TRP A 679 -22.90 1.73 -8.54
CA TRP A 679 -22.93 0.30 -8.87
C TRP A 679 -22.59 -0.56 -7.64
N ALA A 680 -21.61 -0.13 -6.83
CA ALA A 680 -21.26 -0.79 -5.57
C ALA A 680 -22.44 -0.84 -4.58
N ASP A 681 -23.17 0.27 -4.39
CA ASP A 681 -24.36 0.30 -3.53
C ASP A 681 -25.47 -0.67 -3.97
N LYS A 682 -25.58 -0.97 -5.27
CA LYS A 682 -26.58 -1.91 -5.81
C LYS A 682 -26.16 -3.37 -5.67
N ALA A 683 -24.89 -3.63 -5.36
CA ALA A 683 -24.33 -4.97 -5.22
C ALA A 683 -24.11 -5.37 -3.75
N ARG A 684 -23.76 -4.42 -2.86
CA ARG A 684 -23.50 -4.70 -1.45
C ARG A 684 -24.75 -5.13 -0.69
N LYS A 685 -24.54 -5.97 0.34
CA LYS A 685 -25.57 -6.37 1.32
C LYS A 685 -25.38 -5.73 2.69
N LEU A 686 -24.12 -5.61 3.12
CA LEU A 686 -23.76 -4.84 4.32
C LEU A 686 -24.20 -3.38 4.16
N LYS A 687 -24.75 -2.84 5.24
CA LYS A 687 -24.90 -1.39 5.39
C LYS A 687 -23.57 -0.76 5.79
N VAL A 688 -23.33 0.48 5.38
CA VAL A 688 -22.13 1.23 5.76
C VAL A 688 -22.53 2.46 6.55
N ARG A 689 -22.18 2.45 7.83
CA ARG A 689 -22.34 3.56 8.76
C ARG A 689 -20.99 4.28 8.94
N THR A 690 -21.02 5.42 9.61
CA THR A 690 -19.80 6.14 10.01
C THR A 690 -19.59 6.06 11.51
N ASN A 691 -18.34 6.09 11.93
CA ASN A 691 -17.92 6.57 13.24
C ASN A 691 -17.82 8.10 13.07
N ALA A 692 -18.60 8.87 13.82
CA ALA A 692 -18.67 10.32 13.68
C ALA A 692 -19.20 10.93 14.97
N ASP A 693 -18.41 11.84 15.53
CA ASP A 693 -18.62 12.34 16.90
C ASP A 693 -19.09 13.82 16.88
N THR A 694 -18.90 14.53 15.76
CA THR A 694 -19.39 15.91 15.57
C THR A 694 -20.47 16.04 14.47
N PRO A 695 -21.28 17.12 14.47
CA PRO A 695 -22.19 17.43 13.36
C PRO A 695 -21.49 17.71 12.02
N ASN A 696 -20.18 17.98 12.00
CA ASN A 696 -19.42 18.18 10.77
C ASN A 696 -19.02 16.83 10.15
N ASP A 697 -18.51 15.91 10.96
CA ASP A 697 -18.15 14.55 10.52
C ASP A 697 -19.36 13.81 9.96
N ALA A 698 -20.53 13.99 10.60
CA ALA A 698 -21.80 13.48 10.09
C ALA A 698 -22.13 14.06 8.69
N LYS A 699 -21.98 15.36 8.47
CA LYS A 699 -22.19 15.99 7.14
C LYS A 699 -21.23 15.45 6.09
N VAL A 700 -19.97 15.21 6.44
CA VAL A 700 -18.94 14.64 5.55
C VAL A 700 -19.28 13.19 5.21
N ALA A 701 -19.59 12.36 6.20
CA ALA A 701 -19.95 10.96 6.00
C ALA A 701 -21.21 10.78 5.13
N ILE A 702 -22.22 11.64 5.30
CA ILE A 702 -23.43 11.62 4.46
C ILE A 702 -23.10 11.95 2.99
N LYS A 703 -22.18 12.89 2.71
CA LYS A 703 -21.69 13.15 1.34
C LYS A 703 -20.99 11.92 0.75
N PHE A 704 -20.24 11.17 1.56
CA PHE A 704 -19.63 9.90 1.17
C PHE A 704 -20.58 8.69 1.18
N GLY A 705 -21.88 8.90 1.41
CA GLY A 705 -22.93 7.88 1.26
C GLY A 705 -23.21 7.04 2.50
N ALA A 706 -22.89 7.52 3.71
CA ALA A 706 -23.18 6.80 4.96
C ALA A 706 -24.69 6.62 5.20
N GLU A 707 -25.06 5.49 5.77
CA GLU A 707 -26.45 5.06 6.01
C GLU A 707 -26.90 5.25 7.47
N GLY A 708 -26.00 5.73 8.34
CA GLY A 708 -26.20 5.97 9.76
C GLY A 708 -24.87 6.28 10.45
N ILE A 709 -24.92 6.58 11.74
CA ILE A 709 -23.72 6.62 12.60
C ILE A 709 -23.71 5.34 13.42
N GLY A 710 -22.67 4.51 13.32
CA GLY A 710 -22.53 3.25 14.06
C GLY A 710 -21.70 3.38 15.34
N LEU A 711 -20.99 4.50 15.50
CA LEU A 711 -20.37 4.93 16.74
C LEU A 711 -20.30 6.46 16.78
N CYS A 712 -21.07 7.06 17.67
CA CYS A 712 -20.87 8.42 18.16
C CYS A 712 -20.30 8.29 19.57
N ARG A 713 -19.03 8.68 19.75
CA ARG A 713 -18.37 8.78 21.05
C ARG A 713 -18.86 10.03 21.76
N THR A 714 -19.39 9.86 22.96
CA THR A 714 -19.81 11.01 23.78
C THR A 714 -18.64 11.67 24.49
N GLU A 715 -17.49 10.99 24.49
CA GLU A 715 -16.34 11.33 25.31
C GLU A 715 -15.56 12.50 24.71
N HIS A 716 -15.46 12.55 23.38
CA HIS A 716 -14.96 13.70 22.63
C HIS A 716 -15.81 14.98 22.82
N MET A 717 -17.09 14.85 23.21
CA MET A 717 -17.98 16.00 23.46
C MET A 717 -17.72 16.70 24.81
N PHE A 718 -16.71 16.26 25.58
CA PHE A 718 -16.41 16.78 26.91
C PHE A 718 -15.12 17.60 27.02
N PHE A 719 -14.18 17.51 26.07
CA PHE A 719 -12.85 18.14 26.22
C PHE A 719 -12.82 19.65 25.93
N GLU A 720 -13.83 20.22 25.27
CA GLU A 720 -13.82 21.63 24.83
C GLU A 720 -14.27 22.63 25.92
N GLY A 721 -13.46 23.66 26.20
CA GLY A 721 -13.89 24.89 26.89
C GLY A 721 -14.50 24.69 28.29
N ASP A 722 -15.76 25.10 28.46
CA ASP A 722 -16.47 24.97 29.75
C ASP A 722 -16.92 23.53 30.06
N ARG A 723 -16.94 22.63 29.06
CA ARG A 723 -17.37 21.24 29.22
C ARG A 723 -16.39 20.47 30.12
N ILE A 724 -15.08 20.63 29.88
CA ILE A 724 -14.04 19.95 30.66
C ILE A 724 -14.02 20.44 32.11
N ARG A 725 -14.37 21.71 32.37
CA ARG A 725 -14.58 22.24 33.74
C ARG A 725 -15.70 21.50 34.45
N ALA A 726 -16.87 21.36 33.83
CA ALA A 726 -18.02 20.66 34.43
C ALA A 726 -17.77 19.15 34.61
N VAL A 727 -16.98 18.50 33.74
CA VAL A 727 -16.52 17.11 33.98
C VAL A 727 -15.53 17.04 35.15
N ARG A 728 -14.59 17.99 35.27
CA ARG A 728 -13.66 18.04 36.41
C ARG A 728 -14.41 18.28 37.73
N GLU A 729 -15.43 19.13 37.76
CA GLU A 729 -16.34 19.28 38.91
C GLU A 729 -17.04 17.95 39.29
N MET A 730 -17.57 17.23 38.30
CA MET A 730 -18.22 15.92 38.48
C MET A 730 -17.27 14.87 39.10
N ILE A 731 -15.98 14.93 38.78
CA ILE A 731 -14.96 14.00 39.29
C ILE A 731 -14.52 14.35 40.73
N LEU A 732 -14.49 15.64 41.06
CA LEU A 732 -14.19 16.18 42.40
C LEU A 732 -15.39 16.17 43.38
N ALA A 733 -16.57 15.73 42.93
CA ALA A 733 -17.78 15.65 43.75
C ALA A 733 -17.73 14.46 44.72
N ASP A 734 -17.77 14.77 46.02
CA ASP A 734 -17.71 13.79 47.13
C ASP A 734 -19.01 12.99 47.28
N ASP A 735 -20.13 13.55 46.82
CA ASP A 735 -21.48 13.00 46.96
C ASP A 735 -22.28 13.03 45.63
N GLU A 736 -23.37 12.27 45.58
CA GLU A 736 -24.25 12.15 44.41
C GLU A 736 -24.95 13.47 44.04
N GLN A 737 -25.37 14.28 45.01
CA GLN A 737 -26.07 15.55 44.74
C GLN A 737 -25.12 16.58 44.13
N SER A 738 -23.89 16.69 44.63
CA SER A 738 -22.84 17.49 44.02
C SER A 738 -22.50 16.99 42.61
N ARG A 739 -22.45 15.67 42.39
CA ARG A 739 -22.21 15.11 41.05
C ARG A 739 -23.34 15.42 40.08
N ARG A 740 -24.61 15.30 40.52
CA ARG A 740 -25.80 15.67 39.75
C ARG A 740 -25.84 17.17 39.42
N ASN A 741 -25.38 18.04 40.32
CA ASN A 741 -25.28 19.48 40.07
C ASN A 741 -24.27 19.81 38.96
N ALA A 742 -23.11 19.12 38.91
CA ALA A 742 -22.14 19.27 37.82
C ALA A 742 -22.67 18.69 36.50
N LEU A 743 -23.28 17.50 36.54
CA LEU A 743 -23.93 16.85 35.39
C LEU A 743 -25.05 17.70 34.77
N ALA A 744 -25.79 18.47 35.57
CA ALA A 744 -26.82 19.39 35.09
C ALA A 744 -26.26 20.54 34.22
N LYS A 745 -24.98 20.91 34.37
CA LYS A 745 -24.29 21.86 33.48
C LYS A 745 -23.98 21.25 32.10
N LEU A 746 -23.69 19.96 32.05
CA LEU A 746 -23.35 19.21 30.83
C LEU A 746 -24.59 18.87 29.98
N LEU A 747 -25.72 18.56 30.62
CA LEU A 747 -26.98 18.19 29.97
C LEU A 747 -27.39 19.13 28.80
N PRO A 748 -27.51 20.47 28.96
CA PRO A 748 -27.91 21.35 27.86
C PRO A 748 -26.88 21.41 26.72
N MET A 749 -25.58 21.23 27.03
CA MET A 749 -24.50 21.23 26.04
C MET A 749 -24.59 19.98 25.17
N GLN A 750 -24.57 18.80 25.78
CA GLN A 750 -24.59 17.52 25.07
C GLN A 750 -25.91 17.29 24.30
N ARG A 751 -27.04 17.76 24.85
CA ARG A 751 -28.33 17.81 24.13
C ARG A 751 -28.25 18.66 22.85
N GLY A 752 -27.54 19.79 22.89
CA GLY A 752 -27.31 20.65 21.74
C GLY A 752 -26.48 20.00 20.63
N ASP A 753 -25.51 19.16 20.99
CA ASP A 753 -24.68 18.42 20.04
C ASP A 753 -25.49 17.29 19.37
N PHE A 754 -26.18 16.48 20.18
CA PHE A 754 -27.04 15.40 19.68
C PHE A 754 -28.16 15.91 18.78
N ALA A 755 -28.80 17.04 19.12
CA ALA A 755 -29.87 17.62 18.30
C ALA A 755 -29.35 17.96 16.89
N GLN A 756 -28.18 18.60 16.79
CA GLN A 756 -27.53 18.88 15.50
C GLN A 756 -27.13 17.61 14.75
N ILE A 757 -26.66 16.57 15.44
CA ILE A 757 -26.35 15.27 14.82
C ILE A 757 -27.62 14.62 14.24
N PHE A 758 -28.73 14.57 14.99
CA PHE A 758 -30.00 14.04 14.52
C PHE A 758 -30.58 14.87 13.34
N GLU A 759 -30.49 16.20 13.40
CA GLU A 759 -30.90 17.12 12.33
C GLU A 759 -30.11 16.90 11.01
N VAL A 760 -28.82 16.58 11.12
CA VAL A 760 -27.98 16.20 9.96
C VAL A 760 -28.34 14.82 9.43
N MET A 761 -28.63 13.87 10.32
CA MET A 761 -28.82 12.46 9.96
C MET A 761 -30.24 12.15 9.44
N LYS A 762 -31.24 12.99 9.69
CA LYS A 762 -32.58 12.96 9.06
C LYS A 762 -33.21 11.57 8.98
N GLY A 763 -33.56 11.01 10.15
CA GLY A 763 -34.19 9.69 10.27
C GLY A 763 -33.24 8.49 10.06
N LYS A 764 -31.99 8.69 9.63
CA LYS A 764 -30.98 7.61 9.63
C LYS A 764 -30.60 7.25 11.09
N PRO A 765 -30.34 5.97 11.39
CA PRO A 765 -30.07 5.52 12.75
C PRO A 765 -28.69 5.97 13.26
N VAL A 766 -28.65 6.45 14.51
CA VAL A 766 -27.46 6.97 15.19
C VAL A 766 -27.22 6.16 16.46
N THR A 767 -26.08 5.46 16.53
CA THR A 767 -25.63 4.73 17.71
C THR A 767 -24.73 5.61 18.55
N ILE A 768 -25.13 5.87 19.80
CA ILE A 768 -24.43 6.74 20.74
C ILE A 768 -23.87 5.88 21.86
N ARG A 769 -22.55 5.95 22.08
CA ARG A 769 -21.86 5.23 23.15
C ARG A 769 -21.86 6.08 24.42
N LEU A 770 -22.26 5.49 25.55
CA LEU A 770 -22.12 6.13 26.87
C LEU A 770 -20.63 6.31 27.24
N LEU A 771 -20.35 7.16 28.22
CA LEU A 771 -18.99 7.50 28.66
C LEU A 771 -18.16 6.24 28.93
N ASP A 772 -17.01 6.16 28.26
CA ASP A 772 -16.13 4.99 28.24
C ASP A 772 -14.79 5.13 28.99
N PRO A 773 -13.99 6.21 28.88
CA PRO A 773 -12.67 6.26 29.50
C PRO A 773 -12.75 6.40 31.04
N PRO A 774 -11.70 5.96 31.76
CA PRO A 774 -11.57 6.18 33.19
C PRO A 774 -11.43 7.67 33.51
N LEU A 775 -11.90 8.05 34.69
CA LEU A 775 -12.01 9.47 35.07
C LEU A 775 -10.68 10.23 35.10
N HIS A 776 -9.54 9.55 35.24
CA HIS A 776 -8.23 10.21 35.23
C HIS A 776 -7.83 10.79 33.86
N GLU A 777 -8.39 10.31 32.73
CA GLU A 777 -8.13 10.90 31.39
C GLU A 777 -8.67 12.35 31.27
N PHE A 778 -9.53 12.78 32.19
CA PHE A 778 -10.02 14.17 32.27
C PHE A 778 -9.30 15.01 33.32
N LEU A 779 -8.40 14.46 34.13
CA LEU A 779 -7.69 15.19 35.20
C LEU A 779 -6.28 15.61 34.75
N PRO A 780 -5.79 16.80 35.16
CA PRO A 780 -4.42 17.23 34.89
C PRO A 780 -3.38 16.27 35.48
N HIS A 781 -2.18 16.25 34.92
CA HIS A 781 -1.13 15.28 35.24
C HIS A 781 0.12 15.90 35.88
N THR A 782 0.44 17.17 35.61
CA THR A 782 1.57 17.87 36.26
C THR A 782 1.11 18.76 37.42
N GLU A 783 2.02 19.02 38.38
CA GLU A 783 1.74 19.92 39.51
C GLU A 783 1.36 21.34 39.07
N GLN A 784 1.88 21.80 37.92
CA GLN A 784 1.54 23.10 37.35
C GLN A 784 0.12 23.11 36.78
N GLU A 785 -0.24 22.12 35.95
CA GLU A 785 -1.62 21.97 35.44
C GLU A 785 -2.62 21.84 36.60
N ILE A 786 -2.28 21.08 37.64
CA ILE A 786 -3.10 20.94 38.86
C ILE A 786 -3.33 22.31 39.52
N ALA A 787 -2.29 23.14 39.67
CA ALA A 787 -2.42 24.47 40.26
C ALA A 787 -3.26 25.42 39.38
N GLU A 788 -3.07 25.40 38.06
CA GLU A 788 -3.81 26.21 37.10
C GLU A 788 -5.30 25.82 37.04
N VAL A 789 -5.60 24.51 36.95
CA VAL A 789 -6.96 23.97 36.93
C VAL A 789 -7.69 24.21 38.24
N ALA A 790 -7.03 23.99 39.38
CA ALA A 790 -7.61 24.26 40.69
C ALA A 790 -7.96 25.75 40.87
N THR A 791 -7.06 26.65 40.44
CA THR A 791 -7.30 28.10 40.42
C THR A 791 -8.48 28.45 39.52
N ALA A 792 -8.54 27.88 38.31
CA ALA A 792 -9.62 28.12 37.34
C ALA A 792 -10.99 27.57 37.77
N MET A 793 -11.03 26.63 38.72
CA MET A 793 -12.25 26.02 39.27
C MET A 793 -12.63 26.53 40.67
N GLY A 794 -11.76 27.28 41.34
CA GLY A 794 -11.93 27.64 42.76
C GLY A 794 -11.81 26.45 43.72
N ALA A 795 -11.08 25.41 43.33
CA ALA A 795 -10.86 24.19 44.11
C ALA A 795 -9.51 24.22 44.85
N ASP A 796 -9.35 23.37 45.88
CA ASP A 796 -8.03 23.16 46.52
C ASP A 796 -7.12 22.32 45.58
N PRO A 797 -5.92 22.81 45.19
CA PRO A 797 -4.95 22.04 44.41
C PRO A 797 -4.60 20.69 45.05
N ARG A 798 -4.63 20.58 46.38
CA ARG A 798 -4.38 19.32 47.09
C ARG A 798 -5.50 18.32 46.86
N LYS A 799 -6.77 18.74 46.98
CA LYS A 799 -7.91 17.87 46.68
C LYS A 799 -7.87 17.36 45.24
N LEU A 800 -7.47 18.22 44.29
CA LEU A 800 -7.30 17.82 42.89
C LEU A 800 -6.14 16.82 42.70
N ALA A 801 -4.98 17.05 43.33
CA ALA A 801 -3.85 16.12 43.28
C ALA A 801 -4.17 14.76 43.94
N ASP A 802 -4.79 14.76 45.11
CA ASP A 802 -5.19 13.56 45.83
C ASP A 802 -6.23 12.75 45.04
N ARG A 803 -7.22 13.41 44.43
CA ARG A 803 -8.23 12.76 43.58
C ARG A 803 -7.64 12.22 42.27
N ALA A 804 -6.70 12.92 41.65
CA ALA A 804 -5.97 12.43 40.48
C ALA A 804 -5.11 11.20 40.81
N LYS A 805 -4.52 11.18 42.01
CA LYS A 805 -3.73 10.04 42.54
C LYS A 805 -4.61 8.85 42.94
N GLU A 806 -5.79 9.09 43.52
CA GLU A 806 -6.78 8.05 43.86
C GLU A 806 -7.33 7.36 42.61
N LEU A 807 -7.60 8.13 41.55
CA LEU A 807 -8.11 7.63 40.28
C LEU A 807 -7.00 7.12 39.33
N SER A 808 -5.73 7.17 39.75
CA SER A 808 -4.59 6.69 38.96
C SER A 808 -4.56 5.16 38.93
N GLU A 809 -4.50 4.57 37.72
CA GLU A 809 -4.57 3.11 37.54
C GLU A 809 -3.33 2.56 36.85
N PHE A 810 -2.85 1.39 37.28
CA PHE A 810 -1.72 0.70 36.65
C PHE A 810 -1.98 0.27 35.20
N ASN A 811 -3.26 0.03 34.82
CA ASN A 811 -3.67 -0.42 33.49
C ASN A 811 -5.02 0.20 33.09
N PRO A 812 -5.07 1.50 32.70
CA PRO A 812 -6.32 2.23 32.39
C PRO A 812 -7.26 1.55 31.39
N MET A 813 -6.69 0.81 30.43
CA MET A 813 -7.41 -0.02 29.46
C MET A 813 -8.40 -1.01 30.11
N LEU A 814 -8.06 -1.54 31.29
CA LEU A 814 -8.83 -2.59 31.99
C LEU A 814 -9.46 -2.11 33.30
N GLY A 815 -9.41 -0.81 33.58
CA GLY A 815 -9.72 -0.22 34.88
C GLY A 815 -11.17 0.19 35.12
N PHE A 816 -11.36 1.22 35.93
CA PHE A 816 -12.64 1.74 36.39
C PHE A 816 -13.28 2.68 35.34
N ARG A 817 -13.78 2.05 34.27
CA ARG A 817 -14.23 2.70 33.04
C ARG A 817 -15.52 2.06 32.49
N GLY A 818 -16.14 2.65 31.47
CA GLY A 818 -17.30 2.12 30.76
C GLY A 818 -18.51 1.76 31.65
N CYS A 819 -19.15 0.60 31.42
CA CYS A 819 -20.31 0.17 32.21
C CYS A 819 -20.06 0.14 33.73
N ARG A 820 -18.81 -0.07 34.18
CA ARG A 820 -18.45 -0.16 35.59
C ARG A 820 -18.62 1.20 36.27
N LEU A 821 -18.23 2.26 35.58
CA LEU A 821 -18.46 3.64 35.97
C LEU A 821 -19.97 3.95 36.03
N ALA A 822 -20.74 3.50 35.04
CA ALA A 822 -22.20 3.67 34.99
C ALA A 822 -22.98 2.82 36.02
N VAL A 823 -22.39 1.76 36.58
CA VAL A 823 -22.96 0.97 37.69
C VAL A 823 -22.67 1.61 39.04
N VAL A 824 -21.49 2.22 39.23
CA VAL A 824 -21.10 2.89 40.49
C VAL A 824 -21.65 4.32 40.58
N TYR A 825 -21.75 5.04 39.46
CA TYR A 825 -22.34 6.38 39.36
C TYR A 825 -23.46 6.41 38.28
N PRO A 826 -24.65 5.84 38.57
CA PRO A 826 -25.76 5.78 37.62
C PRO A 826 -26.21 7.15 37.10
N GLU A 827 -26.01 8.22 37.88
CA GLU A 827 -26.34 9.59 37.54
C GLU A 827 -25.67 10.06 36.23
N ILE A 828 -24.49 9.53 35.89
CA ILE A 828 -23.78 9.83 34.63
C ILE A 828 -24.58 9.27 33.44
N ALA A 829 -24.95 7.99 33.50
CA ALA A 829 -25.73 7.33 32.45
C ALA A 829 -27.15 7.89 32.35
N GLU A 830 -27.76 8.30 33.48
CA GLU A 830 -29.05 9.00 33.50
C GLU A 830 -28.98 10.35 32.76
N MET A 831 -27.95 11.17 33.03
CA MET A 831 -27.76 12.45 32.35
C MET A 831 -27.60 12.26 30.84
N GLN A 832 -26.73 11.33 30.41
CA GLN A 832 -26.50 11.07 28.98
C GLN A 832 -27.76 10.54 28.29
N ALA A 833 -28.46 9.58 28.89
CA ALA A 833 -29.72 9.06 28.35
C ALA A 833 -30.77 10.18 28.20
N ARG A 834 -30.90 11.06 29.21
CA ARG A 834 -31.79 12.21 29.16
C ARG A 834 -31.41 13.20 28.05
N ALA A 835 -30.13 13.51 27.90
CA ALA A 835 -29.62 14.37 26.82
C ALA A 835 -29.94 13.80 25.43
N ILE A 836 -29.74 12.49 25.22
CA ILE A 836 -30.06 11.78 23.98
C ILE A 836 -31.56 11.87 23.65
N PHE A 837 -32.43 11.60 24.62
CA PHE A 837 -33.87 11.53 24.37
C PHE A 837 -34.54 12.90 24.22
N GLU A 838 -34.11 13.92 24.98
CA GLU A 838 -34.58 15.30 24.76
C GLU A 838 -34.16 15.80 23.37
N ALA A 839 -32.90 15.58 22.98
CA ALA A 839 -32.39 15.93 21.67
C ALA A 839 -33.11 15.22 20.51
N ALA A 840 -33.46 13.94 20.68
CA ALA A 840 -34.22 13.18 19.69
C ALA A 840 -35.64 13.74 19.50
N VAL A 841 -36.30 14.17 20.58
CA VAL A 841 -37.61 14.83 20.52
C VAL A 841 -37.53 16.21 19.85
N ASP A 842 -36.52 17.02 20.18
CA ASP A 842 -36.34 18.35 19.59
C ASP A 842 -35.98 18.28 18.09
N ALA A 843 -35.08 17.38 17.71
CA ALA A 843 -34.72 17.16 16.31
C ALA A 843 -35.89 16.60 15.49
N ALA A 844 -36.70 15.68 16.04
CA ALA A 844 -37.91 15.19 15.37
C ALA A 844 -38.93 16.31 15.15
N LYS A 845 -39.16 17.17 16.16
CA LYS A 845 -40.05 18.34 16.05
C LYS A 845 -39.59 19.35 15.00
N LYS A 846 -38.27 19.58 14.88
CA LYS A 846 -37.69 20.50 13.87
C LYS A 846 -37.68 19.94 12.45
N THR A 847 -37.39 18.65 12.29
CA THR A 847 -37.19 18.04 10.96
C THR A 847 -38.46 17.45 10.35
N GLY A 848 -39.45 17.08 11.18
CA GLY A 848 -40.61 16.31 10.77
C GLY A 848 -40.35 14.81 10.59
N GLU A 849 -39.09 14.36 10.71
CA GLU A 849 -38.67 12.97 10.53
C GLU A 849 -38.55 12.24 11.89
N PRO A 850 -38.94 10.96 11.98
CA PRO A 850 -38.85 10.21 13.23
C PRO A 850 -37.40 9.85 13.55
N VAL A 851 -36.88 10.37 14.67
CA VAL A 851 -35.57 10.00 15.21
C VAL A 851 -35.71 8.72 16.05
N VAL A 852 -34.87 7.72 15.76
CA VAL A 852 -34.74 6.48 16.54
C VAL A 852 -33.30 6.38 17.05
N PRO A 853 -33.00 6.84 18.28
CA PRO A 853 -31.67 6.73 18.86
C PRO A 853 -31.37 5.29 19.29
N GLU A 854 -30.12 4.87 19.10
CA GLU A 854 -29.60 3.57 19.54
C GLU A 854 -28.57 3.83 20.65
N VAL A 855 -28.91 3.52 21.90
CA VAL A 855 -28.02 3.74 23.05
C VAL A 855 -27.16 2.50 23.28
N MET A 856 -25.84 2.68 23.33
CA MET A 856 -24.87 1.59 23.42
C MET A 856 -24.05 1.69 24.71
N VAL A 857 -24.09 0.62 25.50
CA VAL A 857 -23.28 0.49 26.72
C VAL A 857 -21.91 -0.13 26.40
N PRO A 858 -20.78 0.50 26.79
CA PRO A 858 -19.43 -0.03 26.59
C PRO A 858 -18.98 -0.97 27.72
N LEU A 859 -17.96 -1.79 27.44
CA LEU A 859 -17.18 -2.64 28.34
C LEU A 859 -17.95 -3.71 29.14
N ILE A 860 -19.17 -4.04 28.73
CA ILE A 860 -20.00 -5.09 29.32
C ILE A 860 -19.28 -6.45 29.30
N ALA A 861 -19.26 -7.15 30.45
CA ALA A 861 -18.73 -8.51 30.55
C ALA A 861 -19.84 -9.56 30.79
N SER A 862 -21.05 -9.14 31.17
CA SER A 862 -22.17 -9.98 31.61
C SER A 862 -23.54 -9.34 31.38
N LYS A 863 -24.60 -10.16 31.34
CA LYS A 863 -26.00 -9.68 31.23
C LYS A 863 -26.40 -8.74 32.37
N ALA A 864 -25.96 -9.02 33.61
CA ALA A 864 -26.36 -8.25 34.79
C ALA A 864 -25.86 -6.80 34.78
N GLU A 865 -24.64 -6.54 34.30
CA GLU A 865 -24.12 -5.18 34.10
C GLU A 865 -24.98 -4.41 33.08
N LEU A 866 -25.40 -5.08 32.01
CA LEU A 866 -26.24 -4.47 30.98
C LEU A 866 -27.65 -4.20 31.51
N ASP A 867 -28.25 -5.13 32.26
CA ASP A 867 -29.58 -4.97 32.85
C ASP A 867 -29.67 -3.76 33.78
N LEU A 868 -28.64 -3.55 34.63
CA LEU A 868 -28.57 -2.41 35.56
C LEU A 868 -28.51 -1.07 34.82
N VAL A 869 -27.62 -0.94 33.83
CA VAL A 869 -27.49 0.30 33.05
C VAL A 869 -28.70 0.51 32.14
N LYS A 870 -29.23 -0.55 31.53
CA LYS A 870 -30.45 -0.50 30.71
C LYS A 870 -31.65 -0.01 31.51
N GLY A 871 -31.84 -0.48 32.74
CA GLY A 871 -32.93 -0.01 33.61
C GLY A 871 -32.90 1.52 33.85
N ARG A 872 -31.70 2.11 33.93
CA ARG A 872 -31.51 3.57 34.05
C ARG A 872 -31.84 4.31 32.76
N ILE A 873 -31.39 3.79 31.61
CA ILE A 873 -31.71 4.32 30.27
C ILE A 873 -33.24 4.28 30.05
N ASP A 874 -33.87 3.13 30.30
CA ASP A 874 -35.31 2.92 30.13
C ASP A 874 -36.12 3.88 31.01
N ALA A 875 -35.71 4.10 32.27
CA ALA A 875 -36.35 5.04 33.18
C ALA A 875 -36.28 6.50 32.67
N MET A 876 -35.12 6.93 32.18
CA MET A 876 -34.97 8.27 31.57
C MET A 876 -35.78 8.42 30.29
N ALA A 877 -35.89 7.36 29.46
CA ALA A 877 -36.76 7.38 28.29
C ALA A 877 -38.23 7.62 28.68
N GLN A 878 -38.74 6.91 29.71
CA GLN A 878 -40.11 7.10 30.19
C GLN A 878 -40.33 8.48 30.81
N ALA A 879 -39.34 9.03 31.53
CA ALA A 879 -39.40 10.40 32.05
C ALA A 879 -39.54 11.42 30.92
N VAL A 880 -38.64 11.40 29.93
CA VAL A 880 -38.69 12.33 28.79
C VAL A 880 -39.95 12.13 27.95
N MET A 881 -40.44 10.91 27.75
CA MET A 881 -41.73 10.65 27.07
C MET A 881 -42.96 11.17 27.83
N LYS A 882 -42.88 11.28 29.17
CA LYS A 882 -43.95 11.84 30.02
C LYS A 882 -43.88 13.37 30.02
N GLU A 883 -42.70 13.93 30.22
CA GLU A 883 -42.47 15.38 30.33
C GLU A 883 -42.68 16.11 28.99
N SER A 884 -42.22 15.52 27.88
CA SER A 884 -42.33 16.14 26.54
C SER A 884 -43.66 15.89 25.81
N GLY A 885 -44.57 15.10 26.41
CA GLY A 885 -45.80 14.59 25.79
C GLY A 885 -45.57 13.71 24.55
N THR A 886 -44.33 13.43 24.17
CA THR A 886 -43.97 12.84 22.88
C THR A 886 -43.61 11.35 23.05
N ARG A 887 -44.22 10.47 22.24
CA ARG A 887 -43.82 9.05 22.17
C ARG A 887 -42.83 8.85 21.02
N PHE A 888 -41.66 8.31 21.33
CA PHE A 888 -40.62 7.93 20.38
C PHE A 888 -40.25 6.45 20.54
N LYS A 889 -39.43 5.93 19.62
CA LYS A 889 -38.82 4.60 19.73
C LYS A 889 -37.32 4.78 19.90
N TYR A 890 -36.69 3.93 20.68
CA TYR A 890 -35.24 3.84 20.85
C TYR A 890 -34.85 2.37 20.90
N GLN A 891 -33.54 2.09 20.86
CA GLN A 891 -33.02 0.75 21.13
C GLN A 891 -31.91 0.82 22.18
N VAL A 892 -31.79 -0.20 23.04
CA VAL A 892 -30.62 -0.38 23.91
C VAL A 892 -29.82 -1.60 23.50
N GLY A 893 -28.52 -1.41 23.29
CA GLY A 893 -27.57 -2.46 22.92
C GLY A 893 -26.25 -2.31 23.64
N THR A 894 -25.29 -3.15 23.26
CA THR A 894 -23.97 -3.19 23.90
C THR A 894 -22.86 -3.27 22.88
N MET A 895 -21.69 -2.76 23.26
CA MET A 895 -20.46 -3.10 22.58
C MET A 895 -20.01 -4.51 23.02
N ILE A 896 -19.54 -5.33 22.08
CA ILE A 896 -18.92 -6.63 22.33
C ILE A 896 -17.43 -6.47 22.07
N GLU A 897 -16.70 -6.19 23.15
CA GLU A 897 -15.27 -5.85 23.14
C GLU A 897 -14.45 -6.59 24.19
N LEU A 898 -15.09 -7.46 24.98
CA LEU A 898 -14.42 -8.39 25.91
C LEU A 898 -14.66 -9.84 25.48
N PRO A 899 -13.66 -10.74 25.54
CA PRO A 899 -13.84 -12.16 25.22
C PRO A 899 -14.94 -12.83 26.06
N ARG A 900 -15.14 -12.43 27.33
CA ARG A 900 -16.25 -12.92 28.15
C ARG A 900 -17.62 -12.55 27.57
N ALA A 901 -17.77 -11.35 27.00
CA ALA A 901 -19.00 -10.89 26.37
C ALA A 901 -19.30 -11.71 25.11
N ALA A 902 -18.28 -11.97 24.28
CA ALA A 902 -18.42 -12.84 23.11
C ALA A 902 -18.81 -14.28 23.51
N LEU A 903 -18.16 -14.84 24.53
CA LEU A 903 -18.45 -16.19 25.03
C LEU A 903 -19.84 -16.31 25.68
N ARG A 904 -20.37 -15.26 26.31
CA ARG A 904 -21.70 -15.21 26.95
C ARG A 904 -22.76 -14.45 26.13
N ALA A 905 -22.50 -14.21 24.86
CA ALA A 905 -23.34 -13.38 23.98
C ALA A 905 -24.83 -13.80 23.91
N GLY A 906 -25.15 -15.08 24.10
CA GLY A 906 -26.55 -15.54 24.16
C GLY A 906 -27.33 -14.89 25.31
N GLU A 907 -26.81 -14.95 26.54
CA GLU A 907 -27.44 -14.34 27.72
C GLU A 907 -27.56 -12.82 27.56
N ILE A 908 -26.55 -12.18 26.96
CA ILE A 908 -26.52 -10.73 26.75
C ILE A 908 -27.55 -10.30 25.69
N ALA A 909 -27.79 -11.13 24.66
CA ALA A 909 -28.78 -10.89 23.60
C ALA A 909 -30.25 -11.02 24.06
N GLU A 910 -30.51 -11.59 25.24
CA GLU A 910 -31.83 -11.51 25.87
C GLU A 910 -32.21 -10.03 26.12
N SER A 911 -31.27 -9.24 26.65
CA SER A 911 -31.48 -7.82 26.99
C SER A 911 -31.05 -6.84 25.89
N ALA A 912 -29.99 -7.14 25.15
CA ALA A 912 -29.47 -6.29 24.07
C ALA A 912 -30.29 -6.43 22.79
N GLU A 913 -30.70 -5.31 22.20
CA GLU A 913 -31.37 -5.28 20.89
C GLU A 913 -30.40 -5.28 19.70
N PHE A 914 -29.15 -4.87 19.93
CA PHE A 914 -28.07 -4.89 18.95
C PHE A 914 -26.71 -5.11 19.62
N PHE A 915 -25.75 -5.63 18.85
CA PHE A 915 -24.34 -5.65 19.17
C PHE A 915 -23.54 -4.76 18.20
N SER A 916 -22.53 -4.07 18.71
CA SER A 916 -21.44 -3.53 17.90
C SER A 916 -20.12 -4.14 18.39
N PHE A 917 -19.29 -4.69 17.50
CA PHE A 917 -17.99 -5.23 17.89
C PHE A 917 -16.98 -4.09 18.06
N GLY A 918 -16.53 -3.86 19.30
CA GLY A 918 -15.42 -2.98 19.66
C GLY A 918 -14.10 -3.69 19.39
N THR A 919 -13.78 -3.86 18.11
CA THR A 919 -12.70 -4.77 17.69
C THR A 919 -11.30 -4.30 18.06
N ASN A 920 -11.09 -3.02 18.36
CA ASN A 920 -9.81 -2.54 18.89
C ASN A 920 -9.49 -3.23 20.23
N ASP A 921 -10.36 -3.03 21.21
CA ASP A 921 -10.25 -3.53 22.57
C ASP A 921 -10.46 -5.05 22.65
N LEU A 922 -11.27 -5.63 21.75
CA LEU A 922 -11.36 -7.09 21.58
C LEU A 922 -10.03 -7.68 21.11
N THR A 923 -9.31 -7.07 20.15
CA THR A 923 -7.95 -7.51 19.79
C THR A 923 -7.00 -7.36 20.98
N GLN A 924 -7.02 -6.22 21.68
CA GLN A 924 -6.14 -5.97 22.83
C GLN A 924 -6.30 -7.04 23.92
N THR A 925 -7.54 -7.38 24.26
CA THR A 925 -7.87 -8.37 25.30
C THR A 925 -7.77 -9.82 24.84
N THR A 926 -7.88 -10.10 23.54
CA THR A 926 -7.69 -11.47 22.99
C THR A 926 -6.21 -11.82 22.88
N PHE A 927 -5.36 -10.90 22.42
CA PHE A 927 -3.91 -11.10 22.33
C PHE A 927 -3.16 -10.84 23.64
N GLY A 928 -3.75 -10.11 24.59
CA GLY A 928 -3.04 -9.61 25.78
C GLY A 928 -2.02 -8.51 25.44
N ILE A 929 -2.30 -7.68 24.44
CA ILE A 929 -1.40 -6.66 23.91
C ILE A 929 -2.01 -5.27 24.12
N SER A 930 -1.30 -4.39 24.84
CA SER A 930 -1.59 -2.96 24.87
C SER A 930 -1.31 -2.33 23.51
N ARG A 931 -2.31 -1.62 22.96
CA ARG A 931 -2.33 -1.09 21.59
C ARG A 931 -1.39 0.10 21.37
N ASP A 932 -0.98 0.78 22.44
CA ASP A 932 -0.04 1.89 22.40
C ASP A 932 1.42 1.41 22.54
N ASP A 933 1.66 0.41 23.40
CA ASP A 933 2.98 -0.23 23.57
C ASP A 933 3.39 -1.13 22.39
N ALA A 934 2.41 -1.69 21.66
CA ALA A 934 2.62 -2.69 20.61
C ALA A 934 3.57 -2.23 19.48
N ALA A 935 3.66 -0.92 19.24
CA ALA A 935 4.57 -0.33 18.26
C ALA A 935 6.05 -0.71 18.49
N THR A 936 6.44 -1.03 19.73
CA THR A 936 7.79 -1.46 20.09
C THR A 936 8.20 -2.82 19.50
N PHE A 937 7.25 -3.71 19.18
CA PHE A 937 7.56 -5.08 18.72
C PHE A 937 6.77 -5.57 17.49
N ILE A 938 5.59 -5.01 17.15
CA ILE A 938 4.78 -5.49 16.01
C ILE A 938 5.58 -5.52 14.71
N GLY A 939 6.39 -4.48 14.42
CA GLY A 939 7.24 -4.44 13.24
C GLY A 939 8.31 -5.56 13.18
N THR A 940 8.71 -6.12 14.32
CA THR A 940 9.58 -7.30 14.38
C THR A 940 8.80 -8.61 14.23
N TYR A 941 7.55 -8.66 14.71
CA TYR A 941 6.68 -9.83 14.57
C TYR A 941 6.24 -10.03 13.10
N THR A 942 5.82 -8.95 12.42
CA THR A 942 5.49 -9.00 10.99
C THR A 942 6.72 -9.25 10.13
N ALA A 943 7.86 -8.62 10.41
CA ALA A 943 9.11 -8.90 9.69
C ALA A 943 9.66 -10.33 9.86
N LYS A 944 9.16 -11.09 10.86
CA LYS A 944 9.43 -12.51 11.09
C LYS A 944 8.28 -13.44 10.66
N ASN A 945 7.21 -12.92 10.08
CA ASN A 945 5.97 -13.63 9.74
C ASN A 945 5.33 -14.37 10.95
N ILE A 946 5.48 -13.84 12.17
CA ILE A 946 4.77 -14.36 13.37
C ILE A 946 3.30 -13.94 13.31
N PHE A 947 3.05 -12.68 12.92
CA PHE A 947 1.74 -12.21 12.47
C PHE A 947 1.83 -11.89 10.98
N PRO A 948 0.82 -12.22 10.15
CA PRO A 948 0.84 -11.92 8.72
C PRO A 948 0.65 -10.42 8.43
N ASN A 949 -0.06 -9.71 9.31
CA ASN A 949 -0.35 -8.28 9.25
C ASN A 949 -0.39 -7.71 10.68
N ASP A 950 -0.56 -6.40 10.83
CA ASP A 950 -0.87 -5.76 12.12
C ASP A 950 -2.34 -6.07 12.52
N PRO A 951 -2.60 -6.74 13.67
CA PRO A 951 -3.94 -7.15 14.09
C PRO A 951 -4.83 -5.99 14.60
N PHE A 952 -4.30 -4.75 14.64
CA PHE A 952 -5.06 -3.53 14.89
C PHE A 952 -5.39 -2.73 13.62
N VAL A 953 -4.98 -3.24 12.44
CA VAL A 953 -5.27 -2.67 11.12
C VAL A 953 -6.23 -3.56 10.33
N SER A 954 -5.99 -4.88 10.36
CA SER A 954 -6.88 -5.93 9.84
C SER A 954 -7.23 -6.90 10.95
N VAL A 955 -8.51 -7.30 11.05
CA VAL A 955 -8.97 -8.30 12.01
C VAL A 955 -8.19 -9.60 11.81
N ASP A 956 -7.62 -10.11 12.91
CA ASP A 956 -7.22 -11.51 13.02
C ASP A 956 -8.46 -12.40 12.87
N GLN A 957 -8.54 -13.13 11.76
CA GLN A 957 -9.70 -13.97 11.44
C GLN A 957 -9.71 -15.31 12.17
N GLU A 958 -8.60 -15.73 12.79
CA GLU A 958 -8.46 -17.04 13.40
C GLU A 958 -8.72 -17.02 14.91
N GLY A 959 -8.34 -15.95 15.63
CA GLY A 959 -8.66 -15.76 17.05
C GLY A 959 -9.80 -14.75 17.29
N VAL A 960 -9.55 -13.47 17.01
CA VAL A 960 -10.55 -12.38 17.22
C VAL A 960 -11.80 -12.62 16.37
N GLY A 961 -11.63 -13.12 15.15
CA GLY A 961 -12.70 -13.50 14.24
C GLY A 961 -13.55 -14.68 14.72
N GLU A 962 -12.96 -15.65 15.43
CA GLU A 962 -13.72 -16.74 16.06
C GLU A 962 -14.63 -16.20 17.18
N LEU A 963 -14.12 -15.27 18.01
CA LEU A 963 -14.94 -14.60 19.03
C LEU A 963 -16.10 -13.80 18.41
N MET A 964 -15.86 -13.09 17.30
CA MET A 964 -16.93 -12.41 16.56
C MET A 964 -17.98 -13.36 15.99
N GLN A 965 -17.55 -14.53 15.48
CA GLN A 965 -18.45 -15.58 15.01
C GLN A 965 -19.30 -16.15 16.16
N ILE A 966 -18.65 -16.62 17.23
CA ILE A 966 -19.29 -17.17 18.44
C ILE A 966 -20.33 -16.19 19.00
N ALA A 967 -19.99 -14.91 19.07
CA ALA A 967 -20.89 -13.87 19.57
C ALA A 967 -22.12 -13.67 18.67
N THR A 968 -21.90 -13.63 17.35
CA THR A 968 -22.98 -13.45 16.35
C THR A 968 -23.93 -14.64 16.34
N GLU A 969 -23.39 -15.87 16.36
CA GLU A 969 -24.16 -17.11 16.39
C GLU A 969 -24.98 -17.25 17.69
N ARG A 970 -24.33 -17.11 18.86
CA ARG A 970 -25.01 -17.26 20.16
C ARG A 970 -26.03 -16.15 20.40
N GLY A 971 -25.73 -14.92 19.98
CA GLY A 971 -26.67 -13.81 20.08
C GLY A 971 -27.91 -14.00 19.21
N ARG A 972 -27.73 -14.37 17.93
CA ARG A 972 -28.86 -14.60 17.01
C ARG A 972 -29.65 -15.88 17.31
N ALA A 973 -29.05 -16.88 17.96
CA ALA A 973 -29.77 -18.06 18.45
C ALA A 973 -30.80 -17.72 19.55
N VAL A 974 -30.58 -16.66 20.33
CA VAL A 974 -31.52 -16.15 21.35
C VAL A 974 -32.47 -15.10 20.76
N ARG A 975 -31.95 -14.20 19.91
CA ARG A 975 -32.71 -13.13 19.27
C ARG A 975 -32.46 -13.15 17.76
N GLU A 976 -33.30 -13.86 17.02
CA GLU A 976 -33.18 -14.09 15.56
C GLU A 976 -32.81 -12.81 14.77
N LYS A 977 -33.46 -11.68 15.12
CA LYS A 977 -33.31 -10.37 14.47
C LYS A 977 -32.36 -9.43 15.21
N LEU A 978 -31.42 -9.98 15.98
CA LEU A 978 -30.34 -9.23 16.61
C LEU A 978 -29.47 -8.60 15.53
N LYS A 979 -29.51 -7.27 15.49
CA LYS A 979 -28.69 -6.44 14.62
C LYS A 979 -27.24 -6.51 15.09
N THR A 980 -26.32 -6.98 14.25
CA THR A 980 -24.89 -7.01 14.56
C THR A 980 -24.10 -6.13 13.60
N GLY A 981 -23.08 -5.44 14.12
CA GLY A 981 -22.15 -4.68 13.30
C GLY A 981 -20.79 -4.51 13.97
N ILE A 982 -19.90 -3.76 13.33
CA ILE A 982 -18.53 -3.49 13.80
C ILE A 982 -18.26 -1.99 13.78
N CYS A 983 -17.53 -1.50 14.77
CA CYS A 983 -16.98 -0.15 14.82
C CYS A 983 -15.47 -0.18 15.14
N GLY A 984 -14.79 0.95 14.96
CA GLY A 984 -13.33 1.04 15.03
C GLY A 984 -12.67 1.08 13.64
N GLU A 985 -11.36 0.82 13.60
CA GLU A 985 -10.55 0.95 12.36
C GLU A 985 -10.85 -0.15 11.35
N HIS A 986 -11.03 -1.37 11.85
CA HIS A 986 -11.37 -2.56 11.08
C HIS A 986 -12.66 -2.42 10.25
N GLY A 987 -13.61 -1.57 10.68
CA GLY A 987 -14.83 -1.29 9.91
C GLY A 987 -14.57 -0.60 8.56
N GLY A 988 -13.36 -0.06 8.34
CA GLY A 988 -12.92 0.55 7.08
C GLY A 988 -11.84 -0.23 6.33
N ASP A 989 -11.33 -1.34 6.88
CA ASP A 989 -10.34 -2.20 6.22
C ASP A 989 -11.02 -3.19 5.26
N PRO A 990 -10.62 -3.29 3.98
CA PRO A 990 -11.29 -4.16 3.02
C PRO A 990 -11.32 -5.64 3.40
N ALA A 991 -10.25 -6.18 3.98
CA ALA A 991 -10.19 -7.59 4.36
C ALA A 991 -11.15 -7.89 5.53
N SER A 992 -11.15 -7.02 6.54
CA SER A 992 -12.06 -7.04 7.68
C SER A 992 -13.52 -6.85 7.28
N VAL A 993 -13.82 -5.96 6.32
CA VAL A 993 -15.17 -5.76 5.78
C VAL A 993 -15.66 -6.99 5.01
N MET A 994 -14.79 -7.63 4.21
CA MET A 994 -15.12 -8.89 3.54
C MET A 994 -15.35 -10.04 4.54
N PHE A 995 -14.58 -10.08 5.64
CA PHE A 995 -14.78 -11.04 6.72
C PHE A 995 -16.11 -10.79 7.47
N CYS A 996 -16.44 -9.53 7.78
CA CYS A 996 -17.73 -9.16 8.39
C CYS A 996 -18.93 -9.54 7.49
N ALA A 997 -18.79 -9.43 6.17
CA ALA A 997 -19.79 -9.89 5.21
C ALA A 997 -19.94 -11.43 5.23
N LYS A 998 -18.83 -12.17 5.37
CA LYS A 998 -18.81 -13.65 5.50
C LYS A 998 -19.47 -14.11 6.80
N LEU A 999 -19.26 -13.41 7.91
CA LEU A 999 -19.97 -13.63 9.19
C LEU A 999 -21.45 -13.19 9.16
N GLY A 1000 -21.89 -12.49 8.11
CA GLY A 1000 -23.27 -12.04 7.97
C GLY A 1000 -23.68 -10.94 8.94
N LEU A 1001 -22.77 -10.04 9.31
CA LEU A 1001 -23.12 -8.80 10.03
C LEU A 1001 -24.12 -7.96 9.20
N ASP A 1002 -24.89 -7.11 9.88
CA ASP A 1002 -25.83 -6.19 9.24
C ASP A 1002 -25.15 -4.92 8.72
N TYR A 1003 -24.10 -4.46 9.42
CA TYR A 1003 -23.37 -3.23 9.04
C TYR A 1003 -21.89 -3.21 9.45
N VAL A 1004 -21.13 -2.37 8.77
CA VAL A 1004 -19.78 -1.93 9.16
C VAL A 1004 -19.77 -0.42 9.44
N SER A 1005 -18.88 0.05 10.30
CA SER A 1005 -18.79 1.47 10.71
C SER A 1005 -17.33 1.94 10.81
N CYS A 1006 -16.97 2.92 10.00
CA CYS A 1006 -15.60 3.43 9.81
C CYS A 1006 -15.55 4.97 9.89
N SER A 1007 -14.38 5.61 9.92
CA SER A 1007 -14.31 7.09 9.84
C SER A 1007 -14.92 7.62 8.52
N PRO A 1008 -15.35 8.91 8.46
CA PRO A 1008 -16.12 9.45 7.33
C PRO A 1008 -15.46 9.25 5.96
N PHE A 1009 -14.14 9.39 5.91
CA PHE A 1009 -13.35 9.25 4.67
C PHE A 1009 -13.18 7.78 4.25
N ARG A 1010 -13.28 6.80 5.15
CA ARG A 1010 -13.20 5.37 4.78
C ARG A 1010 -14.56 4.80 4.33
N VAL A 1011 -15.65 5.57 4.38
CA VAL A 1011 -17.00 5.14 3.95
C VAL A 1011 -17.05 4.66 2.49
N PRO A 1012 -16.38 5.30 1.50
CA PRO A 1012 -16.33 4.78 0.13
C PRO A 1012 -15.58 3.45 0.01
N ILE A 1013 -14.50 3.26 0.78
CA ILE A 1013 -13.71 2.02 0.82
C ILE A 1013 -14.55 0.89 1.40
N ALA A 1014 -15.22 1.12 2.52
CA ALA A 1014 -16.15 0.16 3.13
C ALA A 1014 -17.32 -0.18 2.19
N ARG A 1015 -17.91 0.81 1.49
CA ARG A 1015 -18.98 0.59 0.47
C ARG A 1015 -18.49 -0.27 -0.70
N LEU A 1016 -17.28 -0.03 -1.20
CA LEU A 1016 -16.68 -0.82 -2.29
C LEU A 1016 -16.31 -2.24 -1.84
N ALA A 1017 -15.64 -2.40 -0.70
CA ALA A 1017 -15.29 -3.71 -0.16
C ALA A 1017 -16.53 -4.56 0.17
N ALA A 1018 -17.59 -3.95 0.72
CA ALA A 1018 -18.87 -4.59 0.97
C ALA A 1018 -19.57 -5.06 -0.33
N ALA A 1019 -19.42 -4.30 -1.42
CA ALA A 1019 -19.94 -4.69 -2.74
C ALA A 1019 -19.14 -5.86 -3.33
N GLN A 1020 -17.81 -5.80 -3.26
CA GLN A 1020 -16.93 -6.88 -3.71
C GLN A 1020 -17.18 -8.17 -2.93
N ALA A 1021 -17.37 -8.09 -1.61
CA ALA A 1021 -17.75 -9.23 -0.77
C ALA A 1021 -19.06 -9.88 -1.23
N ALA A 1022 -20.10 -9.08 -1.46
CA ALA A 1022 -21.39 -9.56 -1.93
C ALA A 1022 -21.37 -10.13 -3.36
N LEU A 1023 -20.39 -9.71 -4.18
CA LEU A 1023 -20.10 -10.23 -5.52
C LEU A 1023 -19.13 -11.44 -5.52
N GLY A 1024 -18.65 -11.89 -4.35
CA GLY A 1024 -17.75 -13.04 -4.22
C GLY A 1024 -16.26 -12.76 -4.51
N GLY A 1025 -15.84 -11.50 -4.51
CA GLY A 1025 -14.47 -11.08 -4.90
C GLY A 1025 -13.33 -11.45 -3.95
N GLY A 1026 -13.62 -12.06 -2.79
CA GLY A 1026 -12.66 -12.34 -1.71
C GLY A 1026 -11.62 -13.44 -1.99
N SER A 1027 -11.23 -13.68 -3.24
CA SER A 1027 -10.26 -14.72 -3.62
C SER A 1027 -9.46 -14.46 -4.90
N SER A 1028 -9.61 -13.30 -5.56
CA SER A 1028 -8.98 -13.03 -6.87
C SER A 1028 -8.25 -11.70 -7.01
N GLY A 1029 -8.18 -10.86 -5.96
CA GLY A 1029 -7.55 -9.53 -5.99
C GLY A 1029 -6.05 -9.52 -5.67
N THR A 1030 -5.59 -10.39 -4.78
CA THR A 1030 -4.18 -10.51 -4.36
C THR A 1030 -3.45 -11.57 -5.19
N VAL A 1031 -2.76 -11.13 -6.25
CA VAL A 1031 -2.06 -11.99 -7.24
C VAL A 1031 -0.68 -11.45 -7.63
#